data_AF-A0A937S4H1-F1
#
_entry.id   AF-A0A937S4H1-F1
#
_cell.length_a   1.000
_cell.length_b   1.000
_cell.length_c   1.000
_cell.angle_alpha   90.00
_cell.angle_beta   90.00
_cell.angle_gamma   90.00
#
_symmetry.space_group_name_H-M   'P 1'
#
loop_
_entity.id
_entity.type
_entity.pdbx_description
1 polymer ?
#
loop_
_entity_poly.entity_id
_entity_poly.type
_entity_poly.pdbx_seq_one_letter_code
_entity_poly.pdbx_strand_id
1 'polypeptide(L)'
;MVMCCDRSSIGKRLPGAFYIHVSALSDLDPTLQIYEQSARCSLQQQIAPTLIKFSTVQPKISYLFYPDFEADPHPVLQQSIQVDLSTKQTSHRDYQSRKNPPVLHRKETFVAPTHPLYSKFAELTRQQDSLGLLNNSREIGTRFGWQQRLEAHKIELHGHQLACPLATLSNRTPPTIDRHKAALVRTALSKPVRSALEVGLFTPETTFFDYGCGYGGDVQRIAEQGFSGSGWDPYYQTNTPCVSADVVNLGYVINVIENPLERREALINAWALTQKVLIVSAQVLVEDRIRGTVMYNDGVITRRNTFQKNYEQEELKVYIDQVLEVDAIPVALGIYFVFRDEAQAQSFRASRFRSRTTTPRVNASVRRFEEYKEMLAPLMAFVSDRGRLPTAEETQDFASLQVEFGTLRRAFQVVLQATNVQEWDAIADKRRQDLLVYLALSHFSRRPKLREFSSTVQNDIKSLFGGYQQACAAADLMLLSLSNLEFIATRCQASAVGKKLPNSLWVHVSALEALDPLLRLYEGCASRTIGRPQEANVIKFHCRKPKISYLVYPEFDADPHPALCTIMQVDLRDLHVSYRDYDLDDNPPVLHQKDLLVMPDYPLYMKFAKLSRQEADWGLLEDWEKIRDQRGWQKCLEDHCAELKGHRMVWQKDADPYRVKLVRSTIRAKQVGRKGEE
;
A
#
# COMPACT_ATOMS: atom_id res chain seq x y z
N MET A 1 9.48 -33.47 17.51
CA MET A 1 8.06 -33.32 17.15
C MET A 1 7.59 -31.87 17.26
N VAL A 2 7.50 -31.25 18.45
CA VAL A 2 6.98 -29.86 18.60
C VAL A 2 7.73 -28.84 17.72
N MET A 3 9.08 -28.85 17.75
CA MET A 3 9.88 -27.99 16.86
C MET A 3 9.63 -28.23 15.37
N CYS A 4 9.33 -29.47 14.96
CA CYS A 4 9.02 -29.80 13.57
C CYS A 4 7.64 -29.23 13.19
N CYS A 5 6.66 -29.30 14.09
CA CYS A 5 5.36 -28.65 13.89
C CYS A 5 5.48 -27.12 13.80
N ASP A 6 6.35 -26.50 14.60
CA ASP A 6 6.54 -25.04 14.62
C ASP A 6 7.27 -24.52 13.38
N ARG A 7 8.09 -25.35 12.73
CA ARG A 7 8.82 -25.02 11.49
C ARG A 7 8.08 -25.39 10.21
N SER A 8 6.97 -26.12 10.30
CA SER A 8 6.25 -26.58 9.13
C SER A 8 5.65 -25.40 8.37
N SER A 9 5.91 -25.34 7.06
CA SER A 9 5.30 -24.37 6.14
C SER A 9 3.88 -24.76 5.72
N ILE A 10 3.48 -26.02 5.95
CA ILE A 10 2.17 -26.58 5.60
C ILE A 10 1.46 -27.02 6.89
N GLY A 11 0.18 -26.68 7.04
CA GLY A 11 -0.65 -27.07 8.19
C GLY A 11 -0.99 -25.92 9.14
N LYS A 12 -2.08 -26.10 9.89
CA LYS A 12 -2.63 -25.10 10.80
C LYS A 12 -2.08 -25.31 12.21
N ARG A 13 -1.29 -24.34 12.68
CA ARG A 13 -0.78 -24.30 14.05
C ARG A 13 -1.74 -23.56 14.98
N LEU A 14 -2.14 -24.23 16.08
CA LEU A 14 -2.95 -23.67 17.16
C LEU A 14 -2.26 -23.86 18.51
N PRO A 15 -2.63 -23.11 19.56
CA PRO A 15 -2.15 -23.37 20.91
C PRO A 15 -2.37 -24.84 21.31
N GLY A 16 -1.28 -25.58 21.52
CA GLY A 16 -1.32 -26.98 21.91
C GLY A 16 -1.64 -28.01 20.82
N ALA A 17 -1.80 -27.62 19.55
CA ALA A 17 -2.06 -28.56 18.46
C ALA A 17 -1.55 -28.10 17.09
N PHE A 18 -1.34 -29.05 16.19
CA PHE A 18 -0.97 -28.83 14.81
C PHE A 18 -1.80 -29.75 13.91
N TYR A 19 -2.38 -29.21 12.84
CA TYR A 19 -3.34 -29.90 11.99
C TYR A 19 -2.91 -29.90 10.54
N ILE A 20 -3.06 -31.01 9.85
CA ILE A 20 -2.89 -31.10 8.39
C ILE A 20 -4.03 -31.90 7.76
N HIS A 21 -4.27 -31.66 6.48
CA HIS A 21 -5.01 -32.56 5.63
C HIS A 21 -4.16 -33.77 5.27
N VAL A 22 -4.78 -34.95 5.14
CA VAL A 22 -4.05 -36.21 4.86
C VAL A 22 -3.21 -36.15 3.59
N SER A 23 -3.64 -35.37 2.58
CA SER A 23 -2.90 -35.17 1.34
C SER A 23 -1.55 -34.46 1.52
N ALA A 24 -1.36 -33.75 2.64
CA ALA A 24 -0.12 -33.02 2.93
C ALA A 24 0.84 -33.80 3.85
N LEU A 25 0.48 -35.03 4.25
CA LEU A 25 1.30 -35.82 5.19
C LEU A 25 2.69 -36.13 4.64
N SER A 26 2.79 -36.44 3.34
CA SER A 26 4.07 -36.73 2.67
C SER A 26 5.02 -35.55 2.61
N ASP A 27 4.48 -34.33 2.71
CA ASP A 27 5.23 -33.08 2.57
C ASP A 27 5.76 -32.57 3.92
N LEU A 28 5.38 -33.22 5.02
CA LEU A 28 5.87 -32.89 6.35
C LEU A 28 7.30 -33.39 6.60
N ASP A 29 7.97 -32.83 7.60
CA ASP A 29 9.23 -33.35 8.11
C ASP A 29 9.14 -34.87 8.39
N PRO A 30 10.12 -35.70 7.96
CA PRO A 30 10.09 -37.15 8.16
C PRO A 30 9.83 -37.57 9.61
N THR A 31 10.26 -36.77 10.59
CA THR A 31 9.99 -37.00 12.02
C THR A 31 8.49 -37.02 12.31
N LEU A 32 7.71 -36.12 11.71
CA LEU A 32 6.26 -36.07 11.89
C LEU A 32 5.57 -37.23 11.18
N GLN A 33 6.08 -37.63 10.02
CA GLN A 33 5.58 -38.80 9.28
C GLN A 33 5.76 -40.08 10.09
N ILE A 34 6.96 -40.30 10.65
CA ILE A 34 7.26 -41.46 11.51
C ILE A 34 6.41 -41.45 12.78
N TYR A 35 6.24 -40.26 13.38
CA TYR A 35 5.41 -40.09 14.57
C TYR A 35 3.95 -40.44 14.28
N GLU A 36 3.44 -40.02 13.12
CA GLU A 36 2.12 -40.37 12.63
C GLU A 36 1.97 -41.88 12.37
N GLN A 37 2.94 -42.47 11.67
CA GLN A 37 2.97 -43.91 11.36
C GLN A 37 2.93 -44.75 12.64
N SER A 38 3.64 -44.33 13.70
CA SER A 38 3.66 -45.01 14.99
C SER A 38 2.28 -45.04 15.66
N ALA A 39 1.51 -43.95 15.57
CA ALA A 39 0.13 -43.92 16.03
C ALA A 39 -0.78 -44.79 15.15
N ARG A 40 -0.58 -44.73 13.82
CA ARG A 40 -1.35 -45.50 12.85
C ARG A 40 -1.22 -47.01 13.05
N CYS A 41 -0.03 -47.50 13.41
CA CYS A 41 0.19 -48.91 13.75
C CYS A 41 -0.57 -49.38 15.01
N SER A 42 -1.08 -48.48 15.85
CA SER A 42 -1.89 -48.82 17.01
C SER A 42 -3.38 -48.95 16.70
N LEU A 43 -3.80 -48.68 15.46
CA LEU A 43 -5.17 -48.85 15.00
C LEU A 43 -5.42 -50.29 14.54
N GLN A 44 -6.57 -50.84 14.93
CA GLN A 44 -6.97 -52.21 14.56
C GLN A 44 -7.58 -52.30 13.15
N GLN A 45 -7.95 -51.16 12.56
CA GLN A 45 -8.62 -51.08 11.27
C GLN A 45 -7.96 -50.01 10.40
N GLN A 46 -8.01 -50.22 9.09
CA GLN A 46 -7.59 -49.20 8.13
C GLN A 46 -8.56 -48.02 8.17
N ILE A 47 -8.01 -46.80 8.24
CA ILE A 47 -8.78 -45.56 8.28
C ILE A 47 -8.40 -44.66 7.12
N ALA A 48 -9.35 -43.82 6.68
CA ALA A 48 -9.13 -42.76 5.71
C ALA A 48 -9.53 -41.41 6.33
N PRO A 49 -8.69 -40.83 7.20
CA PRO A 49 -9.01 -39.57 7.87
C PRO A 49 -8.89 -38.40 6.90
N THR A 50 -9.70 -37.36 7.11
CA THR A 50 -9.56 -36.11 6.38
C THR A 50 -8.42 -35.27 6.95
N LEU A 51 -8.43 -35.05 8.27
CA LEU A 51 -7.38 -34.31 8.96
C LEU A 51 -6.66 -35.15 10.00
N ILE A 52 -5.36 -34.87 10.16
CA ILE A 52 -4.51 -35.42 11.21
C ILE A 52 -4.13 -34.28 12.15
N LYS A 53 -4.46 -34.45 13.43
CA LYS A 53 -4.15 -33.52 14.52
C LYS A 53 -3.03 -34.10 15.38
N PHE A 54 -1.89 -33.43 15.39
CA PHE A 54 -0.80 -33.65 16.33
C PHE A 54 -1.04 -32.82 17.58
N SER A 55 -1.15 -33.47 18.75
CA SER A 55 -1.12 -32.76 20.02
C SER A 55 0.31 -32.33 20.31
N THR A 56 0.54 -31.05 20.62
CA THR A 56 1.88 -30.55 21.00
C THR A 56 2.07 -30.50 22.51
N VAL A 57 1.07 -30.92 23.28
CA VAL A 57 1.08 -30.94 24.76
C VAL A 57 1.13 -32.37 25.31
N GLN A 58 0.51 -33.32 24.61
CA GLN A 58 0.42 -34.72 25.01
C GLN A 58 0.86 -35.62 23.86
N PRO A 59 1.41 -36.82 24.11
CA PRO A 59 1.83 -37.74 23.06
C PRO A 59 0.63 -38.42 22.39
N LYS A 60 -0.19 -37.63 21.67
CA LYS A 60 -1.46 -38.05 21.08
C LYS A 60 -1.57 -37.58 19.64
N ILE A 61 -2.14 -38.45 18.81
CA ILE A 61 -2.61 -38.11 17.46
C ILE A 61 -4.12 -38.29 17.41
N SER A 62 -4.81 -37.37 16.73
CA SER A 62 -6.24 -37.50 16.48
C SER A 62 -6.53 -37.45 14.99
N TYR A 63 -7.24 -38.45 14.51
CA TYR A 63 -7.75 -38.61 13.15
C TYR A 63 -9.18 -38.07 13.11
N LEU A 64 -9.44 -37.09 12.24
CA LEU A 64 -10.70 -36.37 12.15
C LEU A 64 -11.34 -36.61 10.78
N PHE A 65 -12.64 -36.91 10.77
CA PHE A 65 -13.37 -37.30 9.57
C PHE A 65 -14.40 -36.22 9.19
N TYR A 66 -14.18 -35.61 8.03
CA TYR A 66 -15.04 -34.62 7.38
C TYR A 66 -15.34 -35.10 5.96
N PRO A 67 -16.32 -35.99 5.74
CA PRO A 67 -16.59 -36.57 4.42
C PRO A 67 -16.87 -35.52 3.33
N ASP A 68 -17.52 -34.42 3.71
CA ASP A 68 -17.87 -33.33 2.79
C ASP A 68 -16.79 -32.24 2.72
N PHE A 69 -15.53 -32.54 3.05
CA PHE A 69 -14.46 -31.55 3.15
C PHE A 69 -14.25 -30.73 1.89
N GLU A 70 -14.42 -31.33 0.71
CA GLU A 70 -14.27 -30.62 -0.55
C GLU A 70 -15.52 -29.82 -0.92
N ALA A 71 -16.71 -30.42 -0.75
CA ALA A 71 -17.98 -29.88 -1.22
C ALA A 71 -18.59 -28.82 -0.28
N ASP A 72 -18.57 -29.07 1.03
CA ASP A 72 -19.13 -28.15 2.03
C ASP A 72 -18.10 -27.05 2.36
N PRO A 73 -18.47 -25.76 2.36
CA PRO A 73 -17.59 -24.68 2.83
C PRO A 73 -17.16 -24.83 4.29
N HIS A 74 -18.02 -25.35 5.17
CA HIS A 74 -17.79 -25.52 6.61
C HIS A 74 -18.21 -26.91 7.09
N PRO A 75 -17.53 -27.96 6.62
CA PRO A 75 -17.93 -29.34 6.87
C PRO A 75 -17.99 -29.63 8.37
N VAL A 76 -19.01 -30.39 8.78
CA VAL A 76 -19.17 -30.85 10.15
C VAL A 76 -18.25 -32.03 10.45
N LEU A 77 -17.69 -32.07 11.65
CA LEU A 77 -16.94 -33.24 12.12
C LEU A 77 -17.93 -34.38 12.35
N GLN A 78 -17.74 -35.50 11.66
CA GLN A 78 -18.60 -36.68 11.85
C GLN A 78 -18.03 -37.64 12.88
N GLN A 79 -16.73 -37.92 12.81
CA GLN A 79 -16.07 -38.88 13.70
C GLN A 79 -14.67 -38.41 14.07
N SER A 80 -14.17 -38.88 15.22
CA SER A 80 -12.77 -38.72 15.59
C SER A 80 -12.22 -39.97 16.26
N ILE A 81 -11.03 -40.40 15.85
CA ILE A 81 -10.25 -41.44 16.54
C ILE A 81 -9.02 -40.77 17.13
N GLN A 82 -8.80 -40.90 18.43
CA GLN A 82 -7.58 -40.44 19.09
C GLN A 82 -6.77 -41.64 19.54
N VAL A 83 -5.47 -41.61 19.25
CA VAL A 83 -4.49 -42.59 19.69
C VAL A 83 -3.56 -41.93 20.69
N ASP A 84 -3.44 -42.54 21.87
CA ASP A 84 -2.40 -42.20 22.84
C ASP A 84 -1.16 -43.04 22.57
N LEU A 85 -0.06 -42.40 22.17
CA LEU A 85 1.17 -43.12 21.83
C LEU A 85 1.90 -43.69 23.06
N SER A 86 1.58 -43.20 24.27
CA SER A 86 2.20 -43.71 25.50
C SER A 86 1.53 -45.00 25.98
N THR A 87 0.20 -45.07 25.92
CA THR A 87 -0.57 -46.23 26.39
C THR A 87 -1.01 -47.17 25.26
N LYS A 88 -0.87 -46.73 23.99
CA LYS A 88 -1.39 -47.38 22.77
C LYS A 88 -2.91 -47.58 22.79
N GLN A 89 -3.63 -46.89 23.69
CA GLN A 89 -5.07 -46.93 23.73
C GLN A 89 -5.67 -46.03 22.65
N THR A 90 -6.78 -46.48 22.08
CA THR A 90 -7.54 -45.74 21.08
C THR A 90 -8.90 -45.35 21.65
N SER A 91 -9.33 -44.12 21.39
CA SER A 91 -10.66 -43.63 21.77
C SER A 91 -11.39 -43.15 20.53
N HIS A 92 -12.61 -43.65 20.33
CA HIS A 92 -13.49 -43.26 19.23
C HIS A 92 -14.60 -42.34 19.75
N ARG A 93 -14.94 -41.31 18.98
CA ARG A 93 -16.12 -40.46 19.22
C ARG A 93 -16.88 -40.25 17.93
N ASP A 94 -18.19 -40.44 18.01
CA ASP A 94 -19.14 -40.16 16.94
C ASP A 94 -19.90 -38.87 17.25
N TYR A 95 -20.03 -38.01 16.25
CA TYR A 95 -20.70 -36.71 16.30
C TYR A 95 -21.92 -36.64 15.38
N GLN A 96 -22.24 -37.69 14.61
CA GLN A 96 -23.32 -37.67 13.62
C GLN A 96 -24.70 -37.38 14.24
N SER A 97 -24.96 -37.87 15.45
CA SER A 97 -26.21 -37.64 16.19
C SER A 97 -26.22 -36.32 16.97
N ARG A 98 -25.12 -35.55 16.97
CA ARG A 98 -25.00 -34.32 17.75
C ARG A 98 -25.72 -33.18 17.04
N LYS A 99 -26.66 -32.53 17.73
CA LYS A 99 -27.41 -31.38 17.16
C LYS A 99 -26.53 -30.20 16.74
N ASN A 100 -25.43 -29.97 17.46
CA ASN A 100 -24.50 -28.86 17.22
C ASN A 100 -23.04 -29.39 17.11
N PRO A 101 -22.68 -30.05 16.00
CA PRO A 101 -21.35 -30.62 15.82
C PRO A 101 -20.30 -29.52 15.58
N PRO A 102 -19.01 -29.80 15.85
CA PRO A 102 -17.93 -28.90 15.46
C PRO A 102 -17.88 -28.73 13.93
N VAL A 103 -17.61 -27.51 13.46
CA VAL A 103 -17.42 -27.23 12.03
C VAL A 103 -15.98 -26.84 11.74
N LEU A 104 -15.55 -27.09 10.51
CA LEU A 104 -14.25 -26.66 10.03
C LEU A 104 -14.35 -25.32 9.31
N HIS A 105 -13.37 -24.46 9.51
CA HIS A 105 -13.21 -23.20 8.76
C HIS A 105 -11.73 -22.96 8.45
N ARG A 106 -11.44 -22.08 7.48
CA ARG A 106 -10.10 -21.81 6.96
C ARG A 106 -9.43 -23.06 6.36
N LYS A 107 -10.12 -23.69 5.40
CA LYS A 107 -9.70 -24.99 4.83
C LYS A 107 -8.33 -24.93 4.13
N GLU A 108 -7.98 -23.79 3.56
CA GLU A 108 -6.69 -23.52 2.92
C GLU A 108 -5.50 -23.69 3.88
N THR A 109 -5.71 -23.52 5.19
CA THR A 109 -4.63 -23.69 6.17
C THR A 109 -4.22 -25.15 6.42
N PHE A 110 -5.04 -26.12 6.00
CA PHE A 110 -4.76 -27.54 6.23
C PHE A 110 -4.12 -28.24 5.04
N VAL A 111 -4.24 -27.68 3.83
CA VAL A 111 -3.78 -28.29 2.58
C VAL A 111 -2.51 -27.58 2.07
N ALA A 112 -1.74 -28.25 1.22
CA ALA A 112 -0.61 -27.65 0.52
C ALA A 112 -1.09 -26.64 -0.55
N PRO A 113 -0.28 -25.63 -0.92
CA PRO A 113 -0.61 -24.70 -2.02
C PRO A 113 -0.85 -25.37 -3.38
N THR A 114 -0.33 -26.57 -3.58
CA THR A 114 -0.53 -27.41 -4.77
C THR A 114 -1.88 -28.11 -4.82
N HIS A 115 -2.68 -28.04 -3.74
CA HIS A 115 -3.98 -28.69 -3.69
C HIS A 115 -4.96 -28.06 -4.70
N PRO A 116 -5.72 -28.85 -5.51
CA PRO A 116 -6.57 -28.32 -6.58
C PRO A 116 -7.59 -27.26 -6.14
N LEU A 117 -8.11 -27.41 -4.92
CA LEU A 117 -9.09 -26.48 -4.33
C LEU A 117 -8.47 -25.40 -3.43
N TYR A 118 -7.14 -25.29 -3.34
CA TYR A 118 -6.45 -24.33 -2.47
C TYR A 118 -6.96 -22.90 -2.72
N SER A 119 -6.91 -22.45 -3.97
CA SER A 119 -7.33 -21.09 -4.33
C SER A 119 -8.80 -20.83 -4.00
N LYS A 120 -9.67 -21.83 -4.19
CA LYS A 120 -11.11 -21.74 -3.88
C LYS A 120 -11.35 -21.59 -2.37
N PHE A 121 -10.62 -22.36 -1.55
CA PHE A 121 -10.73 -22.26 -0.09
C PHE A 121 -10.13 -20.96 0.44
N ALA A 122 -9.00 -20.54 -0.11
CA ALA A 122 -8.36 -19.28 0.26
C ALA A 122 -9.25 -18.08 -0.06
N GLU A 123 -9.91 -18.10 -1.22
CA GLU A 123 -10.87 -17.07 -1.62
C GLU A 123 -12.06 -16.98 -0.66
N LEU A 124 -12.69 -18.10 -0.33
CA LEU A 124 -13.78 -18.10 0.64
C LEU A 124 -13.33 -17.58 2.01
N THR A 125 -12.14 -17.96 2.47
CA THR A 125 -11.59 -17.46 3.73
C THR A 125 -11.37 -15.94 3.67
N ARG A 126 -10.84 -15.40 2.56
CA ARG A 126 -10.71 -13.95 2.36
C ARG A 126 -12.05 -13.23 2.47
N GLN A 127 -13.08 -13.73 1.77
CA GLN A 127 -14.44 -13.17 1.82
C GLN A 127 -15.03 -13.19 3.23
N GLN A 128 -14.74 -14.23 4.02
CA GLN A 128 -15.23 -14.33 5.39
C GLN A 128 -14.45 -13.46 6.37
N ASP A 129 -13.14 -13.30 6.18
CA ASP A 129 -12.31 -12.42 7.00
C ASP A 129 -12.67 -10.95 6.77
N SER A 130 -12.88 -10.55 5.50
CA SER A 130 -13.24 -9.17 5.13
C SER A 130 -14.60 -8.73 5.69
N LEU A 131 -15.54 -9.66 5.84
CA LEU A 131 -16.84 -9.41 6.48
C LEU A 131 -16.81 -9.61 8.01
N GLY A 132 -15.63 -9.87 8.59
CA GLY A 132 -15.45 -10.10 10.01
C GLY A 132 -16.09 -11.38 10.54
N LEU A 133 -16.49 -12.32 9.67
CA LEU A 133 -17.16 -13.56 10.05
C LEU A 133 -16.25 -14.51 10.83
N LEU A 134 -14.93 -14.40 10.63
CA LEU A 134 -13.91 -15.23 11.28
C LEU A 134 -13.41 -14.64 12.61
N ASN A 135 -13.89 -13.45 12.99
CA ASN A 135 -13.58 -12.85 14.29
C ASN A 135 -14.18 -13.66 15.43
N ASN A 136 -13.51 -13.62 16.59
CA ASN A 136 -13.90 -14.36 17.78
C ASN A 136 -14.10 -15.87 17.52
N SER A 137 -13.01 -16.54 17.12
CA SER A 137 -12.97 -17.96 16.73
C SER A 137 -13.64 -18.95 17.71
N ARG A 138 -13.85 -18.58 18.98
CA ARG A 138 -14.54 -19.41 19.97
C ARG A 138 -16.02 -19.61 19.68
N GLU A 139 -16.67 -18.62 19.07
CA GLU A 139 -18.12 -18.64 18.81
C GLU A 139 -18.49 -19.35 17.51
N ILE A 140 -17.54 -19.52 16.59
CA ILE A 140 -17.78 -20.05 15.24
C ILE A 140 -17.36 -21.52 15.07
N GLY A 141 -16.91 -22.17 16.14
CA GLY A 141 -16.39 -23.54 16.10
C GLY A 141 -17.46 -24.63 16.00
N THR A 142 -18.75 -24.29 16.05
CA THR A 142 -19.86 -25.25 15.97
C THR A 142 -20.90 -24.83 14.93
N ARG A 143 -21.68 -25.78 14.42
CA ARG A 143 -22.69 -25.53 13.38
C ARG A 143 -23.66 -24.40 13.72
N PHE A 144 -24.24 -24.40 14.92
CA PHE A 144 -25.17 -23.34 15.35
C PHE A 144 -24.46 -22.00 15.52
N GLY A 145 -23.25 -21.98 16.09
CA GLY A 145 -22.49 -20.73 16.23
C GLY A 145 -22.12 -20.13 14.87
N TRP A 146 -21.80 -20.98 13.89
CA TRP A 146 -21.57 -20.55 12.51
C TRP A 146 -22.85 -20.06 11.83
N GLN A 147 -23.97 -20.78 11.97
CA GLN A 147 -25.27 -20.35 11.43
C GLN A 147 -25.72 -19.01 12.04
N GLN A 148 -25.61 -18.84 13.36
CA GLN A 148 -25.90 -17.56 14.02
C GLN A 148 -24.99 -16.43 13.52
N ARG A 149 -23.70 -16.71 13.26
CA ARG A 149 -22.78 -15.72 12.68
C ARG A 149 -23.27 -15.28 11.30
N LEU A 150 -23.63 -16.22 10.44
CA LEU A 150 -24.16 -15.95 9.10
C LEU A 150 -25.48 -15.17 9.16
N GLU A 151 -26.42 -15.58 10.02
CA GLU A 151 -27.70 -14.90 10.23
C GLU A 151 -27.51 -13.47 10.76
N ALA A 152 -26.64 -13.26 11.74
CA ALA A 152 -26.34 -11.94 12.31
C ALA A 152 -25.78 -10.97 11.26
N HIS A 153 -25.06 -11.49 10.26
CA HIS A 153 -24.51 -10.70 9.16
C HIS A 153 -25.40 -10.70 7.92
N LYS A 154 -26.52 -11.44 7.94
CA LYS A 154 -27.48 -11.59 6.82
C LYS A 154 -26.82 -12.12 5.55
N ILE A 155 -25.96 -13.12 5.71
CA ILE A 155 -25.20 -13.76 4.63
C ILE A 155 -25.53 -15.25 4.59
N GLU A 156 -25.55 -15.82 3.40
CA GLU A 156 -25.69 -17.25 3.11
C GLU A 156 -24.46 -17.76 2.34
N LEU A 157 -24.31 -19.08 2.28
CA LEU A 157 -23.25 -19.76 1.55
C LEU A 157 -23.83 -20.48 0.34
N HIS A 158 -23.34 -20.16 -0.86
CA HIS A 158 -23.63 -20.91 -2.08
C HIS A 158 -22.35 -21.58 -2.57
N GLY A 159 -22.18 -22.86 -2.23
CA GLY A 159 -20.90 -23.54 -2.41
C GLY A 159 -19.81 -22.87 -1.58
N HIS A 160 -18.70 -22.45 -2.20
CA HIS A 160 -17.60 -21.73 -1.53
C HIS A 160 -17.61 -20.24 -1.80
N GLN A 161 -18.80 -19.63 -1.88
CA GLN A 161 -18.97 -18.19 -2.05
C GLN A 161 -20.02 -17.67 -1.07
N LEU A 162 -19.80 -16.46 -0.57
CA LEU A 162 -20.78 -15.75 0.25
C LEU A 162 -21.82 -15.05 -0.65
N ALA A 163 -23.09 -15.13 -0.27
CA ALA A 163 -24.18 -14.42 -0.92
C ALA A 163 -25.09 -13.78 0.15
N CYS A 164 -25.97 -12.86 -0.26
CA CYS A 164 -27.04 -12.38 0.62
C CYS A 164 -28.35 -13.07 0.21
N PRO A 165 -29.21 -13.50 1.16
CA PRO A 165 -30.53 -14.01 0.82
C PRO A 165 -31.33 -12.93 0.09
N LEU A 166 -31.59 -13.15 -1.19
CA LEU A 166 -32.66 -12.46 -1.91
C LEU A 166 -33.98 -13.09 -1.47
N ALA A 167 -34.94 -12.27 -1.07
CA ALA A 167 -36.33 -12.72 -1.01
C ALA A 167 -36.67 -13.35 -2.38
N THR A 168 -37.05 -14.63 -2.36
CA THR A 168 -37.33 -15.47 -3.54
C THR A 168 -38.06 -14.69 -4.63
N LEU A 169 -37.34 -14.32 -5.69
CA LEU A 169 -37.88 -13.86 -6.96
C LEU A 169 -37.36 -14.79 -8.06
N SER A 170 -37.95 -15.98 -8.13
CA SER A 170 -37.88 -16.84 -9.30
C SER A 170 -38.52 -16.13 -10.51
N ASN A 171 -37.83 -16.12 -11.65
CA ASN A 171 -38.28 -15.70 -12.99
C ASN A 171 -38.63 -14.21 -13.21
N ARG A 172 -37.62 -13.33 -13.34
CA ARG A 172 -37.78 -12.06 -14.07
C ARG A 172 -36.59 -11.74 -14.98
N THR A 173 -36.92 -11.05 -16.07
CA THR A 173 -36.01 -10.30 -16.96
C THR A 173 -34.90 -9.61 -16.16
N PRO A 174 -33.66 -9.55 -16.69
CA PRO A 174 -32.56 -8.86 -16.01
C PRO A 174 -33.01 -7.45 -15.60
N PRO A 175 -32.76 -7.02 -14.34
CA PRO A 175 -33.20 -5.72 -13.85
C PRO A 175 -32.64 -4.62 -14.75
N THR A 176 -33.49 -3.69 -15.18
CA THR A 176 -33.05 -2.49 -15.89
C THR A 176 -32.20 -1.66 -14.93
N ILE A 177 -30.90 -1.51 -15.22
CA ILE A 177 -29.95 -0.78 -14.37
C ILE A 177 -29.87 0.68 -14.82
N ASP A 178 -30.12 1.59 -13.89
CA ASP A 178 -30.12 3.04 -14.15
C ASP A 178 -28.70 3.63 -14.05
N ARG A 179 -27.77 3.19 -14.90
CA ARG A 179 -26.34 3.58 -14.84
C ARG A 179 -26.11 5.09 -14.77
N HIS A 180 -26.92 5.87 -15.48
CA HIS A 180 -26.86 7.34 -15.50
C HIS A 180 -26.95 7.95 -14.09
N LYS A 181 -27.65 7.32 -13.14
CA LYS A 181 -27.79 7.81 -11.75
C LYS A 181 -26.51 7.66 -10.91
N ALA A 182 -25.48 6.98 -11.41
CA ALA A 182 -24.19 6.87 -10.75
C ALA A 182 -23.29 8.10 -10.99
N ALA A 183 -23.61 8.94 -11.99
CA ALA A 183 -22.88 10.17 -12.25
C ALA A 183 -23.04 11.16 -11.09
N LEU A 184 -21.92 11.70 -10.60
CA LEU A 184 -21.88 12.65 -9.48
C LEU A 184 -21.62 14.07 -9.98
N VAL A 185 -22.43 15.03 -9.55
CA VAL A 185 -22.14 16.46 -9.72
C VAL A 185 -21.06 16.84 -8.70
N ARG A 186 -19.89 17.26 -9.18
CA ARG A 186 -18.73 17.63 -8.35
C ARG A 186 -18.36 19.09 -8.54
N THR A 187 -17.90 19.74 -7.48
CA THR A 187 -17.42 21.13 -7.50
C THR A 187 -15.93 21.25 -7.84
N ALA A 188 -15.20 20.14 -7.88
CA ALA A 188 -13.78 20.07 -8.20
C ALA A 188 -13.50 18.97 -9.23
N LEU A 189 -12.30 19.01 -9.82
CA LEU A 189 -11.79 17.94 -10.69
C LEU A 189 -11.82 16.59 -9.97
N SER A 190 -12.15 15.53 -10.71
CA SER A 190 -12.07 14.16 -10.22
C SER A 190 -10.63 13.80 -9.84
N LYS A 191 -10.48 12.86 -8.89
CA LYS A 191 -9.16 12.41 -8.42
C LYS A 191 -8.25 11.91 -9.56
N PRO A 192 -8.72 11.12 -10.56
CA PRO A 192 -7.90 10.66 -11.67
C PRO A 192 -7.35 11.81 -12.52
N VAL A 193 -8.20 12.77 -12.89
CA VAL A 193 -7.81 13.92 -13.73
C VAL A 193 -6.88 14.86 -12.96
N ARG A 194 -7.17 15.12 -11.67
CA ARG A 194 -6.27 15.92 -10.82
C ARG A 194 -4.89 15.26 -10.68
N SER A 195 -4.83 13.94 -10.50
CA SER A 195 -3.57 13.21 -10.41
C SER A 195 -2.74 13.39 -11.68
N ALA A 196 -3.38 13.38 -12.86
CA ALA A 196 -2.70 13.58 -14.13
C ALA A 196 -2.14 15.00 -14.30
N LEU A 197 -2.85 16.02 -13.81
CA LEU A 197 -2.34 17.40 -13.76
C LEU A 197 -1.16 17.54 -12.80
N GLU A 198 -1.25 16.98 -11.59
CA GLU A 198 -0.22 17.07 -10.56
C GLU A 198 1.12 16.46 -11.00
N VAL A 199 1.07 15.40 -11.83
CA VAL A 199 2.28 14.78 -12.38
C VAL A 199 2.77 15.40 -13.69
N GLY A 200 2.13 16.47 -14.17
CA GLY A 200 2.55 17.23 -15.34
C GLY A 200 2.28 16.53 -16.68
N LEU A 201 1.22 15.73 -16.80
CA LEU A 201 0.82 15.13 -18.09
C LEU A 201 0.18 16.13 -19.06
N PHE A 202 -0.18 17.32 -18.58
CA PHE A 202 -0.77 18.38 -19.38
C PHE A 202 0.24 19.50 -19.65
N THR A 203 0.58 19.68 -20.91
CA THR A 203 1.23 20.90 -21.46
C THR A 203 0.18 21.80 -22.12
N PRO A 204 0.46 23.08 -22.39
CA PRO A 204 -0.52 24.00 -23.00
C PRO A 204 -1.16 23.49 -24.30
N GLU A 205 -0.46 22.63 -25.05
CA GLU A 205 -0.90 22.05 -26.32
C GLU A 205 -1.65 20.71 -26.14
N THR A 206 -1.73 20.20 -24.92
CA THR A 206 -2.33 18.90 -24.63
C THR A 206 -3.84 18.94 -24.82
N THR A 207 -4.36 17.99 -25.60
CA THR A 207 -5.79 17.78 -25.80
C THR A 207 -6.34 16.75 -24.82
N PHE A 208 -7.57 16.96 -24.34
CA PHE A 208 -8.24 16.12 -23.35
C PHE A 208 -9.57 15.56 -23.87
N PHE A 209 -9.85 14.29 -23.58
CA PHE A 209 -11.16 13.69 -23.85
C PHE A 209 -11.67 12.89 -22.65
N ASP A 210 -12.90 13.14 -22.20
CA ASP A 210 -13.52 12.42 -21.09
C ASP A 210 -14.58 11.42 -21.60
N TYR A 211 -14.25 10.12 -21.56
CA TYR A 211 -15.09 9.03 -22.03
C TYR A 211 -15.99 8.55 -20.88
N GLY A 212 -17.28 8.84 -20.96
CA GLY A 212 -18.25 8.68 -19.87
C GLY A 212 -18.27 9.88 -18.92
N CYS A 213 -18.30 11.10 -19.47
CA CYS A 213 -18.12 12.34 -18.71
C CYS A 213 -19.28 12.69 -17.76
N GLY A 214 -20.40 11.97 -17.82
CA GLY A 214 -21.63 12.33 -17.11
C GLY A 214 -22.04 13.77 -17.40
N TYR A 215 -22.18 14.57 -16.35
CA TYR A 215 -22.51 16.00 -16.43
C TYR A 215 -21.40 16.89 -17.02
N GLY A 216 -20.23 16.35 -17.39
CA GLY A 216 -19.14 17.10 -18.04
C GLY A 216 -18.28 17.95 -17.10
N GLY A 217 -18.29 17.67 -15.80
CA GLY A 217 -17.63 18.49 -14.78
C GLY A 217 -16.09 18.56 -14.93
N ASP A 218 -15.44 17.46 -15.32
CA ASP A 218 -13.99 17.45 -15.55
C ASP A 218 -13.63 18.21 -16.83
N VAL A 219 -14.40 18.03 -17.90
CA VAL A 219 -14.24 18.76 -19.17
C VAL A 219 -14.31 20.28 -18.95
N GLN A 220 -15.32 20.75 -18.22
CA GLN A 220 -15.48 22.16 -17.90
C GLN A 220 -14.26 22.71 -17.15
N ARG A 221 -13.77 22.00 -16.13
CA ARG A 221 -12.68 22.46 -15.26
C ARG A 221 -11.31 22.41 -15.93
N ILE A 222 -11.09 21.44 -16.81
CA ILE A 222 -9.88 21.40 -17.65
C ILE A 222 -9.87 22.59 -18.62
N ALA A 223 -11.03 22.95 -19.18
CA ALA A 223 -11.16 24.15 -20.00
C ALA A 223 -10.92 25.45 -19.19
N GLU A 224 -11.41 25.52 -17.94
CA GLU A 224 -11.13 26.64 -17.02
C GLU A 224 -9.63 26.79 -16.70
N GLN A 225 -8.83 25.72 -16.82
CA GLN A 225 -7.37 25.75 -16.69
C GLN A 225 -6.62 26.05 -18.01
N GLY A 226 -7.35 26.31 -19.10
CA GLY A 226 -6.78 26.72 -20.39
C GLY A 226 -6.46 25.57 -21.36
N PHE A 227 -6.83 24.33 -21.04
CA PHE A 227 -6.62 23.18 -21.93
C PHE A 227 -7.83 22.93 -22.83
N SER A 228 -7.60 22.38 -24.03
CA SER A 228 -8.69 21.98 -24.92
C SER A 228 -9.24 20.63 -24.50
N GLY A 229 -10.54 20.56 -24.21
CA GLY A 229 -11.20 19.34 -23.74
C GLY A 229 -12.59 19.13 -24.32
N SER A 230 -12.96 17.88 -24.56
CA SER A 230 -14.33 17.47 -24.85
C SER A 230 -14.69 16.18 -24.11
N GLY A 231 -15.96 15.77 -24.12
CA GLY A 231 -16.37 14.55 -23.45
C GLY A 231 -17.65 13.98 -24.03
N TRP A 232 -17.81 12.67 -23.89
CA TRP A 232 -18.97 11.92 -24.34
C TRP A 232 -19.58 11.15 -23.18
N ASP A 233 -20.89 11.02 -23.16
CA ASP A 233 -21.61 10.18 -22.20
C ASP A 233 -22.84 9.56 -22.88
N PRO A 234 -23.09 8.25 -22.71
CA PRO A 234 -24.19 7.56 -23.39
C PRO A 234 -25.59 8.04 -22.96
N TYR A 235 -25.71 8.85 -21.91
CA TYR A 235 -26.97 9.42 -21.45
C TYR A 235 -26.97 10.95 -21.47
N TYR A 236 -25.95 11.58 -20.88
CA TYR A 236 -25.92 13.04 -20.67
C TYR A 236 -25.37 13.81 -21.87
N GLN A 237 -24.55 13.19 -22.73
CA GLN A 237 -23.90 13.82 -23.87
C GLN A 237 -23.86 12.88 -25.09
N THR A 238 -25.04 12.42 -25.53
CA THR A 238 -25.18 11.41 -26.60
C THR A 238 -24.70 11.88 -27.97
N ASN A 239 -24.77 13.19 -28.23
CA ASN A 239 -24.53 13.77 -29.55
C ASN A 239 -23.10 14.30 -29.73
N THR A 240 -22.28 14.28 -28.68
CA THR A 240 -20.89 14.74 -28.76
C THR A 240 -20.05 13.67 -29.47
N PRO A 241 -19.31 14.00 -30.54
CA PRO A 241 -18.49 13.01 -31.23
C PRO A 241 -17.33 12.56 -30.33
N CYS A 242 -17.08 11.25 -30.32
CA CYS A 242 -15.85 10.70 -29.74
C CYS A 242 -14.66 11.08 -30.62
N VAL A 243 -13.75 11.88 -30.08
CA VAL A 243 -12.56 12.37 -30.78
C VAL A 243 -11.29 11.87 -30.12
N SER A 244 -10.23 11.71 -30.91
CA SER A 244 -8.92 11.37 -30.37
C SER A 244 -8.33 12.54 -29.57
N ALA A 245 -7.62 12.24 -28.50
CA ALA A 245 -6.95 13.22 -27.65
C ALA A 245 -5.64 12.68 -27.09
N ASP A 246 -4.73 13.59 -26.72
CA ASP A 246 -3.48 13.26 -26.04
C ASP A 246 -3.74 12.52 -24.74
N VAL A 247 -4.64 13.04 -23.92
CA VAL A 247 -5.05 12.44 -22.64
C VAL A 247 -6.52 12.06 -22.70
N VAL A 248 -6.83 10.78 -22.53
CA VAL A 248 -8.20 10.27 -22.45
C VAL A 248 -8.48 9.82 -21.02
N ASN A 249 -9.61 10.22 -20.45
CA ASN A 249 -10.08 9.77 -19.14
C ASN A 249 -11.23 8.78 -19.29
N LEU A 250 -11.08 7.59 -18.69
CA LEU A 250 -12.13 6.60 -18.45
C LEU A 250 -12.38 6.55 -16.94
N GLY A 251 -12.94 7.65 -16.42
CA GLY A 251 -13.01 7.93 -14.99
C GLY A 251 -14.22 7.30 -14.30
N TYR A 252 -14.02 6.24 -13.51
CA TYR A 252 -15.09 5.55 -12.76
C TYR A 252 -16.24 4.98 -13.61
N VAL A 253 -15.97 4.66 -14.88
CA VAL A 253 -16.96 4.14 -15.83
C VAL A 253 -17.06 2.63 -15.77
N ILE A 254 -15.93 1.92 -15.79
CA ILE A 254 -15.92 0.45 -15.83
C ILE A 254 -16.53 -0.19 -14.58
N ASN A 255 -16.59 0.52 -13.45
CA ASN A 255 -17.27 0.03 -12.24
C ASN A 255 -18.79 0.17 -12.28
N VAL A 256 -19.38 0.95 -13.18
CA VAL A 256 -20.85 1.12 -13.27
C VAL A 256 -21.48 0.30 -14.41
N ILE A 257 -20.66 -0.35 -15.24
CA ILE A 257 -21.12 -1.23 -16.32
C ILE A 257 -21.24 -2.67 -15.79
N GLU A 258 -22.47 -3.20 -15.73
CA GLU A 258 -22.77 -4.55 -15.25
C GLU A 258 -22.45 -5.67 -16.22
N ASN A 259 -22.39 -5.38 -17.52
CA ASN A 259 -22.08 -6.35 -18.56
C ASN A 259 -20.56 -6.41 -18.78
N PRO A 260 -19.89 -7.56 -18.51
CA PRO A 260 -18.45 -7.67 -18.66
C PRO A 260 -17.92 -7.44 -20.09
N LEU A 261 -18.70 -7.80 -21.11
CA LEU A 261 -18.33 -7.59 -22.51
C LEU A 261 -18.36 -6.11 -22.87
N GLU A 262 -19.44 -5.42 -22.51
CA GLU A 262 -19.57 -3.98 -22.73
C GLU A 262 -18.51 -3.20 -21.95
N ARG A 263 -18.18 -3.65 -20.73
CA ARG A 263 -17.11 -3.07 -19.92
C ARG A 263 -15.75 -3.17 -20.63
N ARG A 264 -15.46 -4.34 -21.23
CA ARG A 264 -14.27 -4.58 -22.03
C ARG A 264 -14.26 -3.66 -23.26
N GLU A 265 -15.37 -3.55 -23.97
CA GLU A 265 -15.51 -2.69 -25.15
C GLU A 265 -15.30 -1.21 -24.81
N ALA A 266 -15.87 -0.72 -23.71
CA ALA A 266 -15.67 0.65 -23.25
C ALA A 266 -14.18 0.97 -23.01
N LEU A 267 -13.45 0.04 -22.38
CA LEU A 267 -12.00 0.18 -22.16
C LEU A 267 -11.21 0.20 -23.48
N ILE A 268 -11.54 -0.69 -24.42
CA ILE A 268 -10.91 -0.74 -25.75
C ILE A 268 -11.21 0.54 -26.54
N ASN A 269 -12.44 1.04 -26.50
CA ASN A 269 -12.86 2.24 -27.21
C ASN A 269 -12.16 3.49 -26.66
N ALA A 270 -12.09 3.64 -25.33
CA ALA A 270 -11.34 4.74 -24.72
C ALA A 270 -9.85 4.68 -25.09
N TRP A 271 -9.26 3.48 -25.09
CA TRP A 271 -7.89 3.28 -25.56
C TRP A 271 -7.71 3.70 -27.02
N ALA A 272 -8.61 3.33 -27.92
CA ALA A 272 -8.56 3.68 -29.34
C ALA A 272 -8.51 5.21 -29.58
N LEU A 273 -9.12 6.01 -28.72
CA LEU A 273 -9.08 7.48 -28.79
C LEU A 273 -7.79 8.09 -28.21
N THR A 274 -7.00 7.31 -27.48
CA THR A 274 -5.83 7.79 -26.74
C THR A 274 -4.61 7.93 -27.63
N GLN A 275 -4.02 9.12 -27.70
CA GLN A 275 -2.78 9.40 -28.43
C GLN A 275 -1.52 9.30 -27.54
N LYS A 276 -1.58 9.72 -26.27
CA LYS A 276 -0.43 9.63 -25.34
C LYS A 276 -0.73 8.81 -24.10
N VAL A 277 -1.74 9.19 -23.30
CA VAL A 277 -2.03 8.55 -22.00
C VAL A 277 -3.52 8.32 -21.79
N LEU A 278 -3.87 7.09 -21.43
CA LEU A 278 -5.21 6.73 -20.96
C LEU A 278 -5.20 6.69 -19.44
N ILE A 279 -6.12 7.43 -18.82
CA ILE A 279 -6.41 7.37 -17.40
C ILE A 279 -7.56 6.40 -17.19
N VAL A 280 -7.33 5.32 -16.45
CA VAL A 280 -8.38 4.36 -16.08
C VAL A 280 -8.58 4.43 -14.58
N SER A 281 -9.83 4.56 -14.14
CA SER A 281 -10.13 4.45 -12.72
C SER A 281 -11.43 3.73 -12.40
N ALA A 282 -11.45 3.10 -11.23
CA ALA A 282 -12.60 2.40 -10.70
C ALA A 282 -12.64 2.50 -9.16
N GLN A 283 -13.79 2.21 -8.57
CA GLN A 283 -13.87 2.10 -7.10
C GLN A 283 -13.18 0.82 -6.65
N VAL A 284 -12.27 0.96 -5.68
CA VAL A 284 -11.60 -0.16 -5.01
C VAL A 284 -12.30 -0.44 -3.68
N LEU A 285 -12.43 -1.72 -3.34
CA LEU A 285 -13.06 -2.18 -2.11
C LEU A 285 -12.33 -1.63 -0.88
N VAL A 286 -13.07 -0.91 -0.03
CA VAL A 286 -12.66 -0.53 1.33
C VAL A 286 -13.68 -1.16 2.27
N GLU A 287 -13.19 -1.88 3.29
CA GLU A 287 -13.88 -2.94 4.06
C GLU A 287 -15.26 -2.54 4.64
N ASP A 288 -15.59 -1.25 4.79
CA ASP A 288 -16.78 -0.78 5.53
C ASP A 288 -18.06 -0.53 4.72
N ARG A 289 -18.09 -0.73 3.38
CA ARG A 289 -19.26 -0.33 2.56
C ARG A 289 -20.31 -1.42 2.25
N ILE A 290 -20.22 -2.63 2.80
CA ILE A 290 -21.07 -3.76 2.38
C ILE A 290 -22.39 -3.88 3.21
N ARG A 291 -22.69 -2.95 4.13
CA ARG A 291 -23.97 -3.00 4.88
C ARG A 291 -25.16 -2.57 4.01
N GLY A 292 -25.88 -3.55 3.46
CA GLY A 292 -27.23 -3.37 2.90
C GLY A 292 -27.34 -3.32 1.37
N THR A 293 -26.44 -4.01 0.65
CA THR A 293 -26.36 -4.04 -0.82
C THR A 293 -26.74 -5.41 -1.38
N VAL A 294 -27.43 -5.43 -2.53
CA VAL A 294 -27.82 -6.68 -3.22
C VAL A 294 -26.70 -7.07 -4.18
N MET A 295 -26.14 -8.28 -4.05
CA MET A 295 -25.16 -8.79 -5.02
C MET A 295 -25.83 -9.08 -6.37
N TYR A 296 -25.21 -8.66 -7.47
CA TYR A 296 -25.65 -8.92 -8.85
C TYR A 296 -24.42 -9.12 -9.74
N ASN A 297 -24.32 -10.27 -10.43
CA ASN A 297 -23.12 -10.68 -11.17
C ASN A 297 -21.83 -10.56 -10.31
N ASP A 298 -20.87 -9.75 -10.74
CA ASP A 298 -19.59 -9.49 -10.10
C ASP A 298 -19.55 -8.16 -9.33
N GLY A 299 -20.71 -7.59 -9.00
CA GLY A 299 -20.84 -6.33 -8.27
C GLY A 299 -22.10 -6.26 -7.41
N VAL A 300 -22.48 -5.04 -7.04
CA VAL A 300 -23.63 -4.77 -6.17
C VAL A 300 -24.62 -3.82 -6.84
N ILE A 301 -25.92 -4.06 -6.67
CA ILE A 301 -26.98 -3.12 -7.01
C ILE A 301 -27.25 -2.24 -5.78
N THR A 302 -27.10 -0.93 -5.95
CA THR A 302 -27.34 0.05 -4.89
C THR A 302 -28.83 0.33 -4.71
N ARG A 303 -29.20 1.00 -3.61
CA ARG A 303 -30.59 1.47 -3.37
C ARG A 303 -31.11 2.41 -4.47
N ARG A 304 -30.22 3.00 -5.28
CA ARG A 304 -30.57 3.88 -6.42
C ARG A 304 -30.78 3.10 -7.73
N ASN A 305 -30.79 1.77 -7.67
CA ASN A 305 -30.89 0.87 -8.83
C ASN A 305 -29.71 1.04 -9.82
N THR A 306 -28.52 1.33 -9.30
CA THR A 306 -27.26 1.41 -10.07
C THR A 306 -26.40 0.20 -9.78
N PHE A 307 -25.64 -0.27 -10.77
CA PHE A 307 -24.61 -1.29 -10.59
C PHE A 307 -23.30 -0.66 -10.12
N GLN A 308 -22.58 -1.37 -9.26
CA GLN A 308 -21.26 -0.99 -8.78
C GLN A 308 -20.39 -2.24 -8.61
N LYS A 309 -19.37 -2.40 -9.44
CA LYS A 309 -18.27 -3.35 -9.21
C LYS A 309 -17.22 -2.71 -8.33
N ASN A 310 -16.94 -3.33 -7.20
CA ASN A 310 -15.84 -2.92 -6.33
C ASN A 310 -14.64 -3.80 -6.68
N TYR A 311 -13.62 -3.22 -7.26
CA TYR A 311 -12.41 -3.94 -7.63
C TYR A 311 -11.49 -4.12 -6.43
N GLU A 312 -10.68 -5.15 -6.41
CA GLU A 312 -9.39 -5.09 -5.70
C GLU A 312 -8.37 -4.29 -6.54
N GLN A 313 -7.35 -3.71 -5.91
CA GLN A 313 -6.37 -2.88 -6.63
C GLN A 313 -5.63 -3.71 -7.67
N GLU A 314 -5.25 -4.93 -7.31
CA GLU A 314 -4.54 -5.91 -8.14
C GLU A 314 -5.45 -6.46 -9.24
N GLU A 315 -6.71 -6.77 -8.91
CA GLU A 315 -7.72 -7.21 -9.88
C GLU A 315 -7.90 -6.17 -11.00
N LEU A 316 -8.01 -4.88 -10.62
CA LEU A 316 -8.16 -3.81 -11.59
C LEU A 316 -6.94 -3.71 -12.51
N LYS A 317 -5.72 -3.82 -11.97
CA LYS A 317 -4.50 -3.82 -12.77
C LYS A 317 -4.50 -4.96 -13.79
N VAL A 318 -4.74 -6.19 -13.31
CA VAL A 318 -4.73 -7.39 -14.16
C VAL A 318 -5.78 -7.27 -15.26
N TYR A 319 -6.97 -6.77 -14.95
CA TYR A 319 -8.02 -6.51 -15.93
C TYR A 319 -7.56 -5.52 -17.02
N ILE A 320 -6.97 -4.39 -16.63
CA ILE A 320 -6.49 -3.38 -17.59
C ILE A 320 -5.37 -3.96 -18.46
N ASP A 321 -4.36 -4.57 -17.85
CA ASP A 321 -3.21 -5.15 -18.54
C ASP A 321 -3.64 -6.23 -19.55
N GLN A 322 -4.58 -7.11 -19.19
CA GLN A 322 -5.06 -8.18 -20.06
C GLN A 322 -5.97 -7.67 -21.20
N VAL A 323 -6.73 -6.61 -20.96
CA VAL A 323 -7.61 -6.04 -22.00
C VAL A 323 -6.81 -5.25 -23.01
N LEU A 324 -5.86 -4.45 -22.56
CA LEU A 324 -5.09 -3.53 -23.40
C LEU A 324 -3.76 -4.11 -23.90
N GLU A 325 -3.29 -5.20 -23.30
CA GLU A 325 -1.97 -5.79 -23.55
C GLU A 325 -0.80 -4.81 -23.32
N VAL A 326 -0.99 -3.88 -22.39
CA VAL A 326 -0.02 -2.85 -22.00
C VAL A 326 0.09 -2.80 -20.47
N ASP A 327 1.31 -2.72 -19.94
CA ASP A 327 1.55 -2.64 -18.48
C ASP A 327 1.08 -1.29 -17.91
N ALA A 328 -0.08 -1.30 -17.25
CA ALA A 328 -0.67 -0.15 -16.60
C ALA A 328 0.13 0.26 -15.34
N ILE A 329 0.31 1.57 -15.16
CA ILE A 329 1.09 2.14 -14.05
C ILE A 329 0.14 2.62 -12.94
N PRO A 330 0.18 2.04 -11.73
CA PRO A 330 -0.66 2.48 -10.62
C PRO A 330 -0.21 3.84 -10.11
N VAL A 331 -1.09 4.84 -10.12
CA VAL A 331 -0.80 6.21 -9.68
C VAL A 331 -1.30 6.43 -8.26
N ALA A 332 -2.52 5.98 -8.01
CA ALA A 332 -3.17 6.00 -6.71
C ALA A 332 -4.12 4.79 -6.60
N LEU A 333 -4.80 4.68 -5.47
CA LEU A 333 -5.81 3.64 -5.28
C LEU A 333 -6.92 3.78 -6.34
N GLY A 334 -7.14 2.70 -7.08
CA GLY A 334 -8.12 2.62 -8.15
C GLY A 334 -7.81 3.47 -9.36
N ILE A 335 -6.59 3.99 -9.51
CA ILE A 335 -6.20 4.90 -10.60
C ILE A 335 -4.93 4.41 -11.28
N TYR A 336 -5.03 4.18 -12.58
CA TYR A 336 -3.96 3.69 -13.45
C TYR A 336 -3.76 4.60 -14.66
N PHE A 337 -2.50 4.81 -15.03
CA PHE A 337 -2.13 5.44 -16.31
C PHE A 337 -1.58 4.38 -17.26
N VAL A 338 -2.04 4.41 -18.51
CA VAL A 338 -1.60 3.53 -19.58
C VAL A 338 -1.02 4.40 -20.69
N PHE A 339 0.27 4.23 -20.98
CA PHE A 339 1.00 5.06 -21.95
C PHE A 339 1.06 4.37 -23.30
N ARG A 340 0.88 5.13 -24.38
CA ARG A 340 1.04 4.66 -25.77
C ARG A 340 2.50 4.43 -26.13
N ASP A 341 3.39 5.29 -25.64
CA ASP A 341 4.83 5.22 -25.88
C ASP A 341 5.56 4.66 -24.66
N GLU A 342 6.34 3.61 -24.88
CA GLU A 342 7.07 2.92 -23.82
C GLU A 342 8.18 3.79 -23.22
N ALA A 343 8.82 4.67 -24.01
CA ALA A 343 9.87 5.56 -23.49
C ALA A 343 9.29 6.64 -22.57
N GLN A 344 8.11 7.16 -22.86
CA GLN A 344 7.34 8.02 -21.97
C GLN A 344 6.92 7.27 -20.70
N ALA A 345 6.45 6.02 -20.84
CA ALA A 345 6.11 5.17 -19.70
C ALA A 345 7.31 4.97 -18.77
N GLN A 346 8.49 4.66 -19.32
CA GLN A 346 9.71 4.48 -18.53
C GLN A 346 10.22 5.78 -17.92
N SER A 347 10.11 6.90 -18.64
CA SER A 347 10.45 8.23 -18.11
C SER A 347 9.54 8.59 -16.92
N PHE A 348 8.24 8.30 -17.03
CA PHE A 348 7.28 8.48 -15.94
C PHE A 348 7.56 7.57 -14.74
N ARG A 349 7.88 6.28 -14.97
CA ARG A 349 8.28 5.38 -13.87
C ARG A 349 9.55 5.85 -13.18
N ALA A 350 10.56 6.27 -13.93
CA ALA A 350 11.84 6.74 -13.38
C ALA A 350 11.69 8.05 -12.59
N SER A 351 10.86 8.99 -13.07
CA SER A 351 10.67 10.28 -12.38
C SER A 351 10.08 10.12 -10.98
N ARG A 352 9.27 9.07 -10.74
CA ARG A 352 8.69 8.76 -9.41
C ARG A 352 9.71 8.37 -8.34
N PHE A 353 10.90 7.96 -8.76
CA PHE A 353 12.00 7.61 -7.86
C PHE A 353 13.14 8.61 -7.95
N ARG A 354 12.92 9.78 -8.55
CA ARG A 354 13.91 10.83 -8.64
C ARG A 354 13.88 11.68 -7.37
N SER A 355 15.05 11.92 -6.79
CA SER A 355 15.17 12.76 -5.60
C SER A 355 15.38 14.23 -5.95
N ARG A 356 14.92 15.14 -5.10
CA ARG A 356 15.30 16.56 -5.17
C ARG A 356 16.80 16.73 -4.92
N THR A 357 17.43 17.59 -5.72
CA THR A 357 18.82 18.03 -5.55
C THR A 357 18.85 19.55 -5.56
N THR A 358 19.83 20.13 -4.88
CA THR A 358 20.05 21.57 -4.84
C THR A 358 21.42 21.85 -5.43
N THR A 359 21.50 22.86 -6.30
CA THR A 359 22.76 23.32 -6.84
C THR A 359 23.69 23.76 -5.70
N PRO A 360 24.92 23.23 -5.63
CA PRO A 360 25.90 23.58 -4.61
C PRO A 360 26.12 25.09 -4.50
N ARG A 361 26.23 25.58 -3.26
CA ARG A 361 26.43 27.01 -3.02
C ARG A 361 27.86 27.41 -3.34
N VAL A 362 28.00 28.64 -3.85
CA VAL A 362 29.30 29.28 -4.04
C VAL A 362 29.85 29.63 -2.67
N ASN A 363 31.02 29.07 -2.33
CA ASN A 363 31.66 29.25 -1.03
C ASN A 363 33.05 29.92 -1.13
N ALA A 364 33.56 30.11 -2.35
CA ALA A 364 34.82 30.80 -2.62
C ALA A 364 34.63 31.89 -3.68
N SER A 365 35.24 33.06 -3.44
CA SER A 365 35.25 34.15 -4.41
C SER A 365 36.31 33.86 -5.48
N VAL A 366 35.84 33.37 -6.63
CA VAL A 366 36.69 33.13 -7.80
C VAL A 366 36.31 34.14 -8.87
N ARG A 367 37.21 35.09 -9.18
CA ARG A 367 36.95 36.19 -10.14
C ARG A 367 36.37 35.70 -11.47
N ARG A 368 36.96 34.62 -12.01
CA ARG A 368 36.52 34.00 -13.26
C ARG A 368 35.17 33.29 -13.14
N PHE A 369 34.75 32.87 -11.95
CA PHE A 369 33.40 32.35 -11.76
C PHE A 369 32.39 33.50 -11.71
N GLU A 370 32.67 34.56 -10.94
CA GLU A 370 31.77 35.71 -10.81
C GLU A 370 31.50 36.39 -12.16
N GLU A 371 32.52 36.55 -12.99
CA GLU A 371 32.42 37.16 -14.33
C GLU A 371 31.50 36.37 -15.29
N TYR A 372 31.43 35.05 -15.15
CA TYR A 372 30.68 34.17 -16.05
C TYR A 372 29.53 33.43 -15.35
N LYS A 373 29.12 33.86 -14.16
CA LYS A 373 28.15 33.17 -13.32
C LYS A 373 26.83 32.88 -14.04
N GLU A 374 26.27 33.87 -14.73
CA GLU A 374 25.02 33.72 -15.49
C GLU A 374 25.17 32.73 -16.66
N MET A 375 26.34 32.71 -17.31
CA MET A 375 26.63 31.80 -18.41
C MET A 375 26.85 30.35 -17.91
N LEU A 376 27.41 30.19 -16.71
CA LEU A 376 27.66 28.89 -16.07
C LEU A 376 26.43 28.32 -15.38
N ALA A 377 25.43 29.15 -15.02
CA ALA A 377 24.23 28.73 -14.30
C ALA A 377 23.44 27.60 -15.01
N PRO A 378 23.19 27.63 -16.34
CA PRO A 378 22.56 26.52 -17.04
C PRO A 378 23.35 25.21 -16.93
N LEU A 379 24.69 25.27 -16.98
CA LEU A 379 25.55 24.09 -16.84
C LEU A 379 25.50 23.54 -15.42
N MET A 380 25.51 24.42 -14.41
CA MET A 380 25.33 24.03 -13.00
C MET A 380 23.96 23.39 -12.77
N ALA A 381 22.90 23.93 -13.36
CA ALA A 381 21.55 23.36 -13.28
C ALA A 381 21.50 21.98 -13.93
N PHE A 382 22.10 21.82 -15.12
CA PHE A 382 22.18 20.52 -15.80
C PHE A 382 22.92 19.48 -14.94
N VAL A 383 24.09 19.80 -14.40
CA VAL A 383 24.85 18.85 -13.57
C VAL A 383 24.11 18.55 -12.27
N SER A 384 23.42 19.53 -11.69
CA SER A 384 22.58 19.32 -10.50
C SER A 384 21.40 18.41 -10.78
N ASP A 385 20.81 18.51 -11.97
CA ASP A 385 19.70 17.69 -12.40
C ASP A 385 20.15 16.27 -12.80
N ARG A 386 21.27 16.12 -13.51
CA ARG A 386 21.69 14.82 -14.10
C ARG A 386 22.77 14.08 -13.32
N GLY A 387 23.52 14.77 -12.47
CA GLY A 387 24.68 14.21 -11.76
C GLY A 387 25.88 13.91 -12.67
N ARG A 388 25.90 14.47 -13.89
CA ARG A 388 26.95 14.31 -14.90
C ARG A 388 27.03 15.54 -15.79
N LEU A 389 28.11 15.67 -16.54
CA LEU A 389 28.24 16.68 -17.60
C LEU A 389 27.40 16.31 -18.86
N PRO A 390 27.00 17.30 -19.67
CA PRO A 390 26.34 17.06 -20.95
C PRO A 390 27.20 16.22 -21.90
N THR A 391 26.58 15.31 -22.65
CA THR A 391 27.24 14.58 -23.74
C THR A 391 27.35 15.45 -25.00
N ALA A 392 28.08 14.99 -26.01
CA ALA A 392 28.23 15.71 -27.30
C ALA A 392 26.89 16.02 -27.98
N GLU A 393 25.88 15.15 -27.81
CA GLU A 393 24.53 15.34 -28.37
C GLU A 393 23.70 16.37 -27.60
N GLU A 394 24.08 16.67 -26.36
CA GLU A 394 23.37 17.58 -25.45
C GLU A 394 24.05 18.97 -25.37
N THR A 395 25.09 19.23 -26.18
CA THR A 395 25.87 20.47 -26.09
C THR A 395 25.27 21.67 -26.81
N GLN A 396 24.19 21.48 -27.58
CA GLN A 396 23.60 22.55 -28.39
C GLN A 396 23.17 23.75 -27.55
N ASP A 397 22.65 23.48 -26.35
CA ASP A 397 22.22 24.51 -25.38
C ASP A 397 23.40 25.21 -24.67
N PHE A 398 24.64 24.76 -24.90
CA PHE A 398 25.84 25.25 -24.23
C PHE A 398 26.91 25.77 -25.20
N ALA A 399 26.54 26.12 -26.43
CA ALA A 399 27.46 26.59 -27.46
C ALA A 399 28.31 27.81 -27.00
N SER A 400 27.69 28.76 -26.28
CA SER A 400 28.38 29.94 -25.73
C SER A 400 29.51 29.56 -24.76
N LEU A 401 29.28 28.56 -23.90
CA LEU A 401 30.30 28.06 -22.97
C LEU A 401 31.46 27.39 -23.70
N GLN A 402 31.21 26.73 -24.83
CA GLN A 402 32.27 26.11 -25.62
C GLN A 402 33.14 27.15 -26.32
N VAL A 403 32.55 28.24 -26.81
CA VAL A 403 33.31 29.36 -27.40
C VAL A 403 34.25 29.97 -26.36
N GLU A 404 33.74 30.22 -25.15
CA GLU A 404 34.50 30.91 -24.10
C GLU A 404 35.55 30.03 -23.40
N PHE A 405 35.17 28.80 -23.03
CA PHE A 405 36.01 27.92 -22.21
C PHE A 405 36.68 26.79 -23.03
N GLY A 406 36.37 26.66 -24.31
CA GLY A 406 36.81 25.59 -25.21
C GLY A 406 36.05 24.27 -25.01
N THR A 407 35.87 23.83 -23.75
CA THR A 407 35.09 22.61 -23.44
C THR A 407 34.23 22.78 -22.20
N LEU A 408 33.10 22.06 -22.14
CA LEU A 408 32.22 22.07 -20.96
C LEU A 408 32.93 21.54 -19.70
N ARG A 409 33.90 20.65 -19.85
CA ARG A 409 34.74 20.19 -18.73
C ARG A 409 35.56 21.35 -18.16
N ARG A 410 36.17 22.19 -19.01
CA ARG A 410 36.91 23.38 -18.57
C ARG A 410 35.99 24.43 -17.93
N ALA A 411 34.82 24.66 -18.50
CA ALA A 411 33.80 25.52 -17.90
C ALA A 411 33.42 25.02 -16.49
N PHE A 412 33.18 23.71 -16.34
CA PHE A 412 32.82 23.13 -15.05
C PHE A 412 33.99 23.12 -14.05
N GLN A 413 35.25 23.06 -14.48
CA GLN A 413 36.39 23.25 -13.57
C GLN A 413 36.37 24.62 -12.88
N VAL A 414 35.89 25.67 -13.55
CA VAL A 414 35.71 26.99 -12.92
C VAL A 414 34.62 26.94 -11.85
N VAL A 415 33.53 26.21 -12.09
CA VAL A 415 32.48 25.96 -11.09
C VAL A 415 33.05 25.23 -9.86
N LEU A 416 33.85 24.18 -10.07
CA LEU A 416 34.45 23.40 -8.98
C LEU A 416 35.43 24.21 -8.12
N GLN A 417 36.06 25.25 -8.67
CA GLN A 417 36.91 26.15 -7.89
C GLN A 417 36.12 27.07 -6.96
N ALA A 418 34.87 27.38 -7.31
CA ALA A 418 34.01 28.31 -6.59
C ALA A 418 33.01 27.62 -5.63
N THR A 419 32.88 26.29 -5.71
CA THR A 419 31.87 25.49 -4.99
C THR A 419 32.49 24.28 -4.28
N ASN A 420 31.71 23.61 -3.42
CA ASN A 420 32.17 22.39 -2.75
C ASN A 420 32.07 21.17 -3.68
N VAL A 421 33.21 20.55 -4.00
CA VAL A 421 33.30 19.35 -4.85
C VAL A 421 32.50 18.17 -4.28
N GLN A 422 32.50 17.99 -2.96
CA GLN A 422 31.80 16.87 -2.31
C GLN A 422 30.28 16.95 -2.50
N GLU A 423 29.72 18.15 -2.65
CA GLU A 423 28.28 18.32 -2.93
C GLU A 423 27.93 17.87 -4.35
N TRP A 424 28.84 18.06 -5.32
CA TRP A 424 28.67 17.55 -6.68
C TRP A 424 28.78 16.03 -6.75
N ASP A 425 29.73 15.43 -6.03
CA ASP A 425 29.85 13.98 -5.91
C ASP A 425 28.59 13.37 -5.26
N ALA A 426 28.06 14.01 -4.21
CA ALA A 426 26.82 13.60 -3.55
C ALA A 426 25.61 13.67 -4.51
N ILE A 427 25.55 14.66 -5.41
CA ILE A 427 24.52 14.71 -6.46
C ILE A 427 24.66 13.54 -7.42
N ALA A 428 25.87 13.23 -7.89
CA ALA A 428 26.12 12.09 -8.77
C ALA A 428 25.78 10.75 -8.09
N ASP A 429 26.16 10.58 -6.82
CA ASP A 429 25.77 9.44 -5.98
C ASP A 429 24.24 9.33 -5.86
N LYS A 430 23.54 10.43 -5.58
CA LYS A 430 22.08 10.45 -5.46
C LYS A 430 21.40 10.05 -6.77
N ARG A 431 21.91 10.50 -7.91
CA ARG A 431 21.38 10.12 -9.23
C ARG A 431 21.65 8.66 -9.57
N ARG A 432 22.81 8.12 -9.21
CA ARG A 432 23.07 6.67 -9.27
C ARG A 432 22.05 5.91 -8.41
N GLN A 433 21.82 6.34 -7.18
CA GLN A 433 20.87 5.68 -6.28
C GLN A 433 19.43 5.71 -6.81
N ASP A 434 18.97 6.84 -7.34
CA ASP A 434 17.64 6.96 -7.97
C ASP A 434 17.47 5.96 -9.13
N LEU A 435 18.47 5.87 -10.01
CA LEU A 435 18.47 4.92 -11.12
C LEU A 435 18.53 3.46 -10.64
N LEU A 436 19.29 3.15 -9.59
CA LEU A 436 19.35 1.81 -8.99
C LEU A 436 18.00 1.39 -8.44
N VAL A 437 17.33 2.25 -7.67
CA VAL A 437 15.98 1.98 -7.14
C VAL A 437 15.02 1.66 -8.28
N TYR A 438 15.00 2.50 -9.32
CA TYR A 438 14.13 2.29 -10.47
C TYR A 438 14.45 1.01 -11.27
N LEU A 439 15.73 0.72 -11.53
CA LEU A 439 16.15 -0.49 -12.27
C LEU A 439 15.92 -1.78 -11.47
N ALA A 440 16.08 -1.72 -10.14
CA ALA A 440 15.78 -2.82 -9.23
C ALA A 440 14.29 -3.11 -9.23
N LEU A 441 13.45 -2.07 -9.09
CA LEU A 441 12.00 -2.20 -9.15
C LEU A 441 11.52 -2.73 -10.50
N SER A 442 12.19 -2.35 -11.59
CA SER A 442 11.89 -2.86 -12.94
C SER A 442 12.04 -4.37 -13.10
N HIS A 443 12.65 -5.07 -12.14
CA HIS A 443 12.77 -6.53 -12.13
C HIS A 443 11.43 -7.24 -11.88
N PHE A 444 10.47 -6.66 -11.15
CA PHE A 444 9.20 -7.35 -10.86
C PHE A 444 8.23 -7.41 -12.06
N SER A 445 8.56 -6.78 -13.17
CA SER A 445 7.84 -6.99 -14.44
C SER A 445 8.85 -7.26 -15.56
N ARG A 446 8.81 -6.49 -16.65
CA ARG A 446 9.81 -6.58 -17.71
C ARG A 446 10.84 -5.47 -17.50
N ARG A 447 12.08 -5.85 -17.21
CA ARG A 447 13.20 -4.90 -17.20
C ARG A 447 13.37 -4.30 -18.61
N PRO A 448 13.27 -2.97 -18.78
CA PRO A 448 13.32 -2.33 -20.09
C PRO A 448 14.71 -2.40 -20.70
N LYS A 449 14.81 -2.64 -22.00
CA LYS A 449 16.06 -2.61 -22.76
C LYS A 449 16.59 -1.18 -22.83
N LEU A 450 17.91 -1.00 -22.98
CA LEU A 450 18.53 0.34 -23.05
C LEU A 450 17.88 1.26 -24.11
N ARG A 451 17.49 0.71 -25.27
CA ARG A 451 16.84 1.47 -26.36
C ARG A 451 15.42 1.95 -26.05
N GLU A 452 14.79 1.41 -25.02
CA GLU A 452 13.42 1.77 -24.59
C GLU A 452 13.43 2.97 -23.63
N PHE A 453 14.62 3.46 -23.28
CA PHE A 453 14.81 4.71 -22.56
C PHE A 453 14.99 5.88 -23.53
N SER A 454 14.63 7.09 -23.10
CA SER A 454 15.01 8.32 -23.80
C SER A 454 16.54 8.46 -23.89
N SER A 455 17.03 9.14 -24.93
CA SER A 455 18.47 9.37 -25.16
C SER A 455 19.16 9.96 -23.92
N THR A 456 18.48 10.88 -23.22
CA THR A 456 18.99 11.50 -21.99
C THR A 456 19.21 10.49 -20.88
N VAL A 457 18.28 9.55 -20.65
CA VAL A 457 18.42 8.50 -19.63
C VAL A 457 19.46 7.46 -20.06
N GLN A 458 19.56 7.15 -21.35
CA GLN A 458 20.63 6.28 -21.85
C GLN A 458 22.02 6.88 -21.55
N ASN A 459 22.17 8.19 -21.74
CA ASN A 459 23.40 8.92 -21.45
C ASN A 459 23.71 8.97 -19.94
N ASP A 460 22.70 9.13 -19.10
CA ASP A 460 22.86 9.04 -17.64
C ASP A 460 23.41 7.68 -17.23
N ILE A 461 22.81 6.59 -17.71
CA ILE A 461 23.23 5.23 -17.36
C ILE A 461 24.68 4.98 -17.80
N LYS A 462 25.03 5.37 -19.03
CA LYS A 462 26.40 5.21 -19.56
C LYS A 462 27.41 6.00 -18.71
N SER A 463 27.12 7.27 -18.42
CA SER A 463 28.06 8.13 -17.70
C SER A 463 28.18 7.79 -16.21
N LEU A 464 27.09 7.36 -15.57
CA LEU A 464 27.07 7.13 -14.13
C LEU A 464 27.51 5.71 -13.74
N PHE A 465 27.28 4.71 -14.58
CA PHE A 465 27.60 3.31 -14.28
C PHE A 465 28.65 2.68 -15.20
N GLY A 466 29.08 3.39 -16.24
CA GLY A 466 29.96 2.84 -17.29
C GLY A 466 29.23 1.95 -18.30
N GLY A 467 27.95 1.68 -18.10
CA GLY A 467 27.14 0.86 -19.00
C GLY A 467 25.86 0.33 -18.36
N TYR A 468 24.94 -0.11 -19.21
CA TYR A 468 23.63 -0.63 -18.79
C TYR A 468 23.74 -1.94 -18.00
N GLN A 469 24.64 -2.84 -18.41
CA GLN A 469 24.84 -4.12 -17.74
C GLN A 469 25.35 -3.94 -16.30
N GLN A 470 26.29 -3.00 -16.09
CA GLN A 470 26.82 -2.66 -14.78
C GLN A 470 25.73 -2.06 -13.88
N ALA A 471 24.90 -1.17 -14.44
CA ALA A 471 23.77 -0.60 -13.71
C ALA A 471 22.77 -1.68 -13.27
N CYS A 472 22.44 -2.63 -14.15
CA CYS A 472 21.56 -3.75 -13.82
C CYS A 472 22.15 -4.67 -12.75
N ALA A 473 23.43 -5.04 -12.87
CA ALA A 473 24.09 -5.88 -11.88
C ALA A 473 24.09 -5.24 -10.48
N ALA A 474 24.38 -3.94 -10.40
CA ALA A 474 24.30 -3.19 -9.15
C ALA A 474 22.86 -3.13 -8.58
N ALA A 475 21.86 -2.96 -9.44
CA ALA A 475 20.46 -2.96 -9.05
C ALA A 475 20.00 -4.34 -8.53
N ASP A 476 20.48 -5.42 -9.15
CA ASP A 476 20.18 -6.80 -8.72
C ASP A 476 20.79 -7.11 -7.34
N LEU A 477 22.04 -6.70 -7.10
CA LEU A 477 22.66 -6.82 -5.78
C LEU A 477 21.88 -6.06 -4.70
N MET A 478 21.41 -4.86 -5.02
CA MET A 478 20.57 -4.08 -4.12
C MET A 478 19.23 -4.77 -3.84
N LEU A 479 18.58 -5.32 -4.87
CA LEU A 479 17.32 -6.05 -4.72
C LEU A 479 17.46 -7.29 -3.85
N LEU A 480 18.53 -8.08 -4.04
CA LEU A 480 18.82 -9.27 -3.23
C LEU A 480 18.93 -8.94 -1.74
N SER A 481 19.48 -7.77 -1.41
CA SER A 481 19.63 -7.32 -0.02
C SER A 481 18.30 -7.02 0.70
N LEU A 482 17.20 -6.79 -0.03
CA LEU A 482 15.87 -6.57 0.59
C LEU A 482 15.34 -7.78 1.35
N SER A 483 15.78 -8.99 0.99
CA SER A 483 15.34 -10.23 1.65
C SER A 483 15.81 -10.34 3.10
N ASN A 484 16.79 -9.53 3.50
CA ASN A 484 17.31 -9.53 4.87
C ASN A 484 16.69 -8.38 5.69
N LEU A 485 15.67 -8.73 6.50
CA LEU A 485 14.98 -7.79 7.37
C LEU A 485 15.87 -7.17 8.45
N GLU A 486 16.99 -7.81 8.84
CA GLU A 486 17.94 -7.24 9.79
C GLU A 486 18.71 -6.06 9.19
N PHE A 487 19.07 -6.13 7.91
CA PHE A 487 19.62 -4.99 7.18
C PHE A 487 18.60 -3.85 7.10
N ILE A 488 17.34 -4.14 6.77
CA ILE A 488 16.28 -3.12 6.74
C ILE A 488 16.10 -2.48 8.11
N ALA A 489 16.07 -3.27 9.19
CA ALA A 489 15.99 -2.77 10.56
C ALA A 489 17.18 -1.84 10.90
N THR A 490 18.39 -2.23 10.52
CA THR A 490 19.60 -1.43 10.73
C THR A 490 19.52 -0.10 9.98
N ARG A 491 19.08 -0.11 8.71
CA ARG A 491 18.89 1.11 7.92
C ARG A 491 17.79 2.00 8.51
N CYS A 492 16.70 1.43 8.98
CA CYS A 492 15.65 2.16 9.69
C CYS A 492 16.18 2.89 10.92
N GLN A 493 17.00 2.23 11.75
CA GLN A 493 17.59 2.86 12.94
C GLN A 493 18.68 3.87 12.60
N ALA A 494 19.42 3.67 11.51
CA ALA A 494 20.45 4.59 11.02
C ALA A 494 19.87 5.80 10.26
N SER A 495 18.58 5.80 9.90
CA SER A 495 17.96 6.87 9.11
C SER A 495 18.17 8.26 9.74
N ALA A 496 18.57 9.25 8.94
CA ALA A 496 18.75 10.61 9.42
C ALA A 496 17.42 11.32 9.75
N VAL A 497 16.31 10.83 9.17
CA VAL A 497 14.96 11.36 9.34
C VAL A 497 13.98 10.24 9.68
N GLY A 498 12.91 10.59 10.40
CA GLY A 498 11.84 9.68 10.77
C GLY A 498 11.81 9.37 12.27
N LYS A 499 10.61 9.14 12.78
CA LYS A 499 10.37 8.69 14.15
C LYS A 499 10.74 7.21 14.26
N LYS A 500 11.86 6.95 14.93
CA LYS A 500 12.42 5.61 15.15
C LYS A 500 11.76 4.98 16.37
N LEU A 501 11.17 3.81 16.18
CA LEU A 501 10.65 2.96 17.25
C LEU A 501 11.35 1.59 17.19
N PRO A 502 11.29 0.77 18.25
CA PRO A 502 12.01 -0.52 18.29
C PRO A 502 11.72 -1.44 17.09
N ASN A 503 10.50 -1.38 16.53
CA ASN A 503 10.05 -2.28 15.48
C ASN A 503 9.63 -1.57 14.18
N SER A 504 9.83 -0.25 14.08
CA SER A 504 9.40 0.50 12.91
C SER A 504 10.08 1.85 12.77
N LEU A 505 10.23 2.31 11.53
CA LEU A 505 10.53 3.69 11.18
C LEU A 505 9.27 4.33 10.60
N TRP A 506 8.93 5.54 11.05
CA TRP A 506 7.81 6.32 10.54
C TRP A 506 8.34 7.61 9.94
N VAL A 507 7.91 7.93 8.73
CA VAL A 507 8.37 9.12 8.00
C VAL A 507 7.17 9.78 7.33
N HIS A 508 7.22 11.10 7.18
CA HIS A 508 6.29 11.79 6.30
C HIS A 508 6.67 11.50 4.85
N VAL A 509 5.69 11.45 3.94
CA VAL A 509 5.92 11.17 2.50
C VAL A 509 6.93 12.13 1.86
N SER A 510 7.02 13.38 2.34
CA SER A 510 8.00 14.37 1.87
C SER A 510 9.45 14.02 2.20
N ALA A 511 9.70 13.13 3.15
CA ALA A 511 11.04 12.70 3.56
C ALA A 511 11.49 11.42 2.84
N LEU A 512 10.63 10.79 2.04
CA LEU A 512 10.92 9.51 1.38
C LEU A 512 12.18 9.58 0.49
N GLU A 513 12.35 10.67 -0.26
CA GLU A 513 13.51 10.90 -1.14
C GLU A 513 14.83 11.11 -0.39
N ALA A 514 14.78 11.39 0.93
CA ALA A 514 15.95 11.57 1.78
C ALA A 514 16.39 10.27 2.47
N LEU A 515 15.60 9.20 2.38
CA LEU A 515 15.93 7.92 2.99
C LEU A 515 17.04 7.19 2.24
N ASP A 516 17.67 6.25 2.95
CA ASP A 516 18.58 5.28 2.36
C ASP A 516 17.92 4.61 1.13
N PRO A 517 18.64 4.46 0.01
CA PRO A 517 18.10 3.87 -1.21
C PRO A 517 17.43 2.52 -0.98
N LEU A 518 17.92 1.72 -0.03
CA LEU A 518 17.34 0.41 0.27
C LEU A 518 15.95 0.53 0.90
N LEU A 519 15.72 1.54 1.75
CA LEU A 519 14.39 1.83 2.29
C LEU A 519 13.46 2.36 1.20
N ARG A 520 13.97 3.21 0.30
CA ARG A 520 13.20 3.70 -0.86
C ARG A 520 12.80 2.56 -1.79
N LEU A 521 13.70 1.62 -2.03
CA LEU A 521 13.43 0.40 -2.79
C LEU A 521 12.41 -0.49 -2.07
N TYR A 522 12.54 -0.66 -0.76
CA TYR A 522 11.60 -1.45 0.06
C TYR A 522 10.17 -0.89 0.00
N GLU A 523 10.00 0.43 0.09
CA GLU A 523 8.71 1.10 -0.14
C GLU A 523 8.25 0.94 -1.59
N GLY A 524 9.18 1.11 -2.53
CA GLY A 524 8.98 0.95 -3.95
C GLY A 524 8.34 -0.37 -4.34
N CYS A 525 8.66 -1.47 -3.65
CA CYS A 525 8.06 -2.79 -3.91
C CYS A 525 6.52 -2.77 -3.78
N ALA A 526 5.99 -1.99 -2.83
CA ALA A 526 4.55 -1.80 -2.69
C ALA A 526 4.04 -0.69 -3.62
N SER A 527 4.66 0.50 -3.60
CA SER A 527 4.13 1.66 -4.32
C SER A 527 4.18 1.53 -5.85
N ARG A 528 5.10 0.71 -6.38
CA ARG A 528 5.18 0.40 -7.80
C ARG A 528 4.03 -0.50 -8.27
N THR A 529 3.63 -1.47 -7.45
CA THR A 529 2.69 -2.51 -7.87
C THR A 529 1.26 -2.17 -7.50
N ILE A 530 1.07 -1.60 -6.30
CA ILE A 530 -0.24 -1.28 -5.73
C ILE A 530 -0.53 0.22 -5.85
N GLY A 531 0.49 1.07 -5.93
CA GLY A 531 0.34 2.52 -5.79
C GLY A 531 0.38 2.97 -4.33
N ARG A 532 0.47 4.29 -4.13
CA ARG A 532 0.28 4.92 -2.81
C ARG A 532 -1.09 5.60 -2.80
N PRO A 533 -1.84 5.55 -1.69
CA PRO A 533 -2.98 6.44 -1.53
C PRO A 533 -2.51 7.89 -1.62
N GLN A 534 -3.20 8.71 -2.42
CA GLN A 534 -2.82 10.12 -2.62
C GLN A 534 -2.88 10.91 -1.30
N GLU A 535 -3.82 10.55 -0.43
CA GLU A 535 -4.04 11.17 0.87
C GLU A 535 -3.06 10.69 1.95
N ALA A 536 -2.29 9.63 1.69
CA ALA A 536 -1.33 9.14 2.67
C ALA A 536 -0.21 10.17 2.87
N ASN A 537 0.00 10.54 4.13
CA ASN A 537 1.03 11.50 4.50
C ASN A 537 2.12 10.88 5.39
N VAL A 538 1.87 9.72 6.01
CA VAL A 538 2.89 9.01 6.80
C VAL A 538 3.08 7.59 6.27
N ILE A 539 4.35 7.19 6.14
CA ILE A 539 4.77 5.84 5.75
C ILE A 539 5.40 5.16 6.97
N LYS A 540 4.95 3.95 7.27
CA LYS A 540 5.51 3.10 8.32
C LYS A 540 6.22 1.89 7.73
N PHE A 541 7.53 1.84 7.92
CA PHE A 541 8.38 0.70 7.65
C PHE A 541 8.35 -0.26 8.83
N HIS A 542 8.03 -1.54 8.60
CA HIS A 542 8.07 -2.56 9.66
C HIS A 542 9.43 -3.26 9.65
N CYS A 543 10.14 -3.24 10.77
CA CYS A 543 11.50 -3.81 10.84
C CYS A 543 11.53 -5.33 11.02
N ARG A 544 10.41 -5.95 11.43
CA ARG A 544 10.33 -7.40 11.75
C ARG A 544 9.42 -8.20 10.82
N LYS A 545 8.70 -7.52 9.93
CA LYS A 545 7.75 -8.14 9.00
C LYS A 545 7.96 -7.51 7.63
N PRO A 546 7.91 -8.29 6.53
CA PRO A 546 7.98 -7.79 5.17
C PRO A 546 6.69 -7.03 4.84
N LYS A 547 6.53 -5.83 5.40
CA LYS A 547 5.28 -5.08 5.37
C LYS A 547 5.56 -3.59 5.34
N ILE A 548 4.72 -2.87 4.61
CA ILE A 548 4.65 -1.41 4.68
C ILE A 548 3.25 -0.97 5.05
N SER A 549 3.12 0.22 5.65
CA SER A 549 1.80 0.82 5.87
C SER A 549 1.80 2.28 5.47
N TYR A 550 0.75 2.68 4.78
CA TYR A 550 0.44 4.06 4.44
C TYR A 550 -0.65 4.54 5.39
N LEU A 551 -0.43 5.67 6.04
CA LEU A 551 -1.33 6.24 7.04
C LEU A 551 -1.79 7.62 6.59
N VAL A 552 -3.09 7.85 6.74
CA VAL A 552 -3.76 9.10 6.40
C VAL A 552 -4.13 9.82 7.69
N TYR A 553 -3.44 10.93 7.94
CA TYR A 553 -3.75 11.87 9.03
C TYR A 553 -4.33 13.15 8.43
N PRO A 554 -5.66 13.33 8.38
CA PRO A 554 -6.27 14.53 7.82
C PRO A 554 -5.72 15.79 8.50
N GLU A 555 -5.65 16.90 7.77
CA GLU A 555 -5.18 18.19 8.30
C GLU A 555 -3.80 18.09 8.99
N PHE A 556 -2.90 17.22 8.49
CA PHE A 556 -1.59 16.93 9.07
C PHE A 556 -0.83 18.19 9.49
N ASP A 557 -0.90 19.27 8.72
CA ASP A 557 -0.22 20.52 9.01
C ASP A 557 -0.95 21.41 10.02
N ALA A 558 -2.28 21.45 9.96
CA ALA A 558 -3.11 22.36 10.75
C ALA A 558 -3.40 21.81 12.15
N ASP A 559 -3.69 20.52 12.27
CA ASP A 559 -3.94 19.86 13.55
C ASP A 559 -2.59 19.55 14.26
N PRO A 560 -2.37 19.95 15.51
CA PRO A 560 -1.20 19.53 16.27
C PRO A 560 -1.10 18.02 16.50
N HIS A 561 -2.23 17.31 16.67
CA HIS A 561 -2.30 15.88 16.96
C HIS A 561 -3.39 15.20 16.12
N PRO A 562 -3.21 15.14 14.79
CA PRO A 562 -4.23 14.59 13.92
C PRO A 562 -4.51 13.13 14.28
N ALA A 563 -5.80 12.79 14.31
CA ALA A 563 -6.27 11.42 14.45
C ALA A 563 -6.03 10.64 13.14
N LEU A 564 -5.68 9.37 13.26
CA LEU A 564 -5.56 8.46 12.13
C LEU A 564 -6.94 8.24 11.52
N CYS A 565 -7.11 8.57 10.24
CA CYS A 565 -8.36 8.36 9.51
C CYS A 565 -8.35 7.02 8.77
N THR A 566 -7.28 6.72 8.06
CA THR A 566 -7.16 5.48 7.28
C THR A 566 -5.77 4.89 7.42
N ILE A 567 -5.71 3.56 7.49
CA ILE A 567 -4.47 2.81 7.31
C ILE A 567 -4.63 1.78 6.19
N MET A 568 -3.70 1.82 5.24
CA MET A 568 -3.51 0.78 4.23
C MET A 568 -2.24 0.02 4.58
N GLN A 569 -2.30 -1.31 4.66
CA GLN A 569 -1.12 -2.15 4.88
C GLN A 569 -0.91 -3.08 3.70
N VAL A 570 0.33 -3.19 3.23
CA VAL A 570 0.71 -4.07 2.12
C VAL A 570 1.72 -5.08 2.64
N ASP A 571 1.37 -6.37 2.61
CA ASP A 571 2.33 -7.46 2.84
C ASP A 571 3.18 -7.63 1.57
N LEU A 572 4.50 -7.51 1.70
CA LEU A 572 5.38 -7.49 0.54
C LEU A 572 5.66 -8.89 -0.04
N ARG A 573 5.19 -9.97 0.61
CA ARG A 573 5.40 -11.35 0.15
C ARG A 573 4.40 -11.76 -0.92
N ASP A 574 3.14 -11.42 -0.70
CA ASP A 574 2.01 -11.77 -1.57
C ASP A 574 1.30 -10.53 -2.13
N LEU A 575 1.78 -9.33 -1.77
CA LEU A 575 1.19 -8.05 -2.14
C LEU A 575 -0.25 -7.86 -1.66
N HIS A 576 -0.69 -8.66 -0.67
CA HIS A 576 -2.01 -8.52 -0.12
C HIS A 576 -2.16 -7.18 0.61
N VAL A 577 -3.28 -6.51 0.33
CA VAL A 577 -3.61 -5.20 0.89
C VAL A 577 -4.76 -5.31 1.87
N SER A 578 -4.57 -4.81 3.08
CA SER A 578 -5.62 -4.66 4.10
C SER A 578 -5.90 -3.19 4.36
N TYR A 579 -7.17 -2.82 4.50
CA TYR A 579 -7.59 -1.44 4.80
C TYR A 579 -8.28 -1.36 6.13
N ARG A 580 -8.14 -0.22 6.80
CA ARG A 580 -9.00 0.10 7.94
C ARG A 580 -9.21 1.60 7.98
N ASP A 581 -10.47 2.00 7.95
CA ASP A 581 -10.90 3.34 8.28
C ASP A 581 -11.21 3.41 9.78
N TYR A 582 -11.04 4.60 10.35
CA TYR A 582 -11.42 4.91 11.73
C TYR A 582 -12.45 6.02 11.71
N ASP A 583 -13.57 5.80 12.39
CA ASP A 583 -14.51 6.84 12.73
C ASP A 583 -14.12 7.50 14.07
N LEU A 584 -14.65 8.69 14.34
CA LEU A 584 -14.40 9.40 15.61
C LEU A 584 -14.86 8.58 16.84
N ASP A 585 -15.87 7.73 16.67
CA ASP A 585 -16.39 6.86 17.72
C ASP A 585 -15.42 5.71 18.08
N ASP A 586 -14.48 5.37 17.17
CA ASP A 586 -13.52 4.28 17.33
C ASP A 586 -12.33 4.63 18.25
N ASN A 587 -12.25 5.86 18.72
CA ASN A 587 -11.11 6.38 19.48
C ASN A 587 -9.77 6.15 18.74
N PRO A 588 -9.58 6.80 17.58
CA PRO A 588 -8.44 6.54 16.71
C PRO A 588 -7.09 6.87 17.37
N PRO A 589 -6.01 6.19 16.94
CA PRO A 589 -4.65 6.60 17.29
C PRO A 589 -4.36 8.05 16.86
N VAL A 590 -3.69 8.82 17.71
CA VAL A 590 -3.27 10.20 17.40
C VAL A 590 -1.77 10.28 17.11
N LEU A 591 -1.40 11.21 16.24
CA LEU A 591 -0.01 11.43 15.87
C LEU A 591 0.68 12.43 16.79
N HIS A 592 1.84 12.04 17.32
CA HIS A 592 2.67 12.86 18.19
C HIS A 592 4.07 13.07 17.60
N GLN A 593 4.69 14.22 17.92
CA GLN A 593 6.06 14.55 17.50
C GLN A 593 6.25 14.53 15.98
N LYS A 594 5.47 15.35 15.28
CA LYS A 594 5.49 15.46 13.81
C LYS A 594 6.83 15.96 13.28
N ASP A 595 7.58 16.73 14.08
CA ASP A 595 8.92 17.21 13.75
C ASP A 595 9.91 16.07 13.47
N LEU A 596 9.73 14.91 14.11
CA LEU A 596 10.56 13.73 13.86
C LEU A 596 10.26 13.07 12.50
N LEU A 597 9.11 13.32 11.90
CA LEU A 597 8.66 12.67 10.65
C LEU A 597 9.13 13.41 9.40
N VAL A 598 9.46 14.69 9.51
CA VAL A 598 9.76 15.58 8.39
C VAL A 598 11.23 16.04 8.41
N MET A 599 11.71 16.52 7.27
CA MET A 599 13.06 17.10 7.15
C MET A 599 13.12 18.51 7.76
N PRO A 600 14.31 19.01 8.15
CA PRO A 600 14.47 20.36 8.72
C PRO A 600 14.05 21.52 7.79
N ASP A 601 14.03 21.29 6.47
CA ASP A 601 13.58 22.25 5.46
C ASP A 601 12.06 22.22 5.23
N TYR A 602 11.33 21.36 5.93
CA TYR A 602 9.87 21.31 5.87
C TYR A 602 9.28 22.63 6.41
N PRO A 603 8.32 23.28 5.71
CA PRO A 603 7.87 24.64 6.05
C PRO A 603 7.43 24.85 7.50
N LEU A 604 6.82 23.83 8.12
CA LEU A 604 6.34 23.87 9.50
C LEU A 604 7.25 23.17 10.51
N TYR A 605 8.46 22.73 10.12
CA TYR A 605 9.39 21.99 10.98
C TYR A 605 9.61 22.68 12.34
N MET A 606 9.99 23.95 12.31
CA MET A 606 10.27 24.73 13.53
C MET A 606 9.03 24.86 14.44
N LYS A 607 7.83 24.91 13.85
CA LYS A 607 6.57 24.99 14.59
C LYS A 607 6.30 23.68 15.32
N PHE A 608 6.47 22.54 14.64
CA PHE A 608 6.31 21.21 15.23
C PHE A 608 7.37 20.94 16.31
N ALA A 609 8.65 21.26 16.04
CA ALA A 609 9.74 21.04 17.00
C ALA A 609 9.60 21.89 18.27
N LYS A 610 8.99 23.09 18.15
CA LYS A 610 8.67 23.93 19.31
C LYS A 610 7.54 23.32 20.14
N LEU A 611 6.50 22.82 19.48
CA LEU A 611 5.38 22.16 20.16
C LEU A 611 5.85 20.91 20.93
N SER A 612 6.62 20.04 20.28
CA SER A 612 7.09 18.79 20.90
C SER A 612 8.05 19.02 22.07
N ARG A 613 8.85 20.09 22.03
CA ARG A 613 9.62 20.54 23.20
C ARG A 613 8.70 21.01 24.33
N GLN A 614 7.65 21.79 24.05
CA GLN A 614 6.70 22.21 25.08
C GLN A 614 5.99 21.02 25.72
N GLU A 615 5.56 20.04 24.93
CA GLU A 615 4.90 18.82 25.44
C GLU A 615 5.84 17.99 26.30
N ALA A 616 7.10 17.85 25.89
CA ALA A 616 8.13 17.17 26.67
C ALA A 616 8.45 17.92 27.97
N ASP A 617 8.55 19.25 27.93
CA ASP A 617 8.80 20.11 29.09
C ASP A 617 7.66 20.08 30.09
N TRP A 618 6.42 19.85 29.62
CA TRP A 618 5.22 19.72 30.44
C TRP A 618 4.99 18.28 30.94
N GLY A 619 5.82 17.32 30.52
CA GLY A 619 5.72 15.91 30.92
C GLY A 619 4.59 15.12 30.23
N LEU A 620 4.02 15.66 29.15
CA LEU A 620 2.86 15.06 28.47
C LEU A 620 3.20 13.79 27.67
N LEU A 621 4.48 13.60 27.33
CA LEU A 621 4.98 12.52 26.47
C LEU A 621 5.60 11.34 27.25
N GLU A 622 5.36 11.24 28.55
CA GLU A 622 5.98 10.21 29.41
C GLU A 622 5.32 8.84 29.27
N ASP A 623 3.99 8.78 29.23
CA ASP A 623 3.22 7.55 29.19
C ASP A 623 2.60 7.33 27.79
N TRP A 624 3.43 6.83 26.87
CA TRP A 624 3.06 6.59 25.47
C TRP A 624 1.83 5.69 25.30
N GLU A 625 1.60 4.74 26.20
CA GLU A 625 0.44 3.84 26.10
C GLU A 625 -0.86 4.60 26.38
N LYS A 626 -0.85 5.52 27.35
CA LYS A 626 -2.03 6.33 27.69
C LYS A 626 -2.35 7.42 26.68
N ILE A 627 -1.36 7.96 25.98
CA ILE A 627 -1.56 9.06 25.01
C ILE A 627 -1.73 8.59 23.57
N ARG A 628 -1.74 7.27 23.32
CA ARG A 628 -1.72 6.71 21.97
C ARG A 628 -2.96 7.07 21.15
N ASP A 629 -4.11 7.17 21.81
CA ASP A 629 -5.42 7.41 21.17
C ASP A 629 -6.04 8.74 21.60
N GLN A 630 -7.06 9.16 20.85
CA GLN A 630 -7.66 10.48 20.97
C GLN A 630 -8.17 10.80 22.37
N ARG A 631 -8.96 9.89 22.97
CA ARG A 631 -9.50 10.03 24.33
C ARG A 631 -8.37 10.04 25.36
N GLY A 632 -7.38 9.16 25.20
CA GLY A 632 -6.21 9.11 26.05
C GLY A 632 -5.40 10.41 26.05
N TRP A 633 -5.21 11.00 24.86
CA TRP A 633 -4.55 12.29 24.72
C TRP A 633 -5.35 13.43 25.36
N GLN A 634 -6.66 13.49 25.12
CA GLN A 634 -7.54 14.49 25.71
C GLN A 634 -7.52 14.44 27.24
N LYS A 635 -7.59 13.23 27.80
CA LYS A 635 -7.46 13.01 29.24
C LYS A 635 -6.10 13.46 29.77
N CYS A 636 -5.02 13.19 29.06
CA CYS A 636 -3.68 13.66 29.44
C CYS A 636 -3.62 15.19 29.54
N LEU A 637 -4.20 15.90 28.56
CA LEU A 637 -4.29 17.36 28.56
C LEU A 637 -5.11 17.88 29.77
N GLU A 638 -6.26 17.28 30.04
CA GLU A 638 -7.11 17.62 31.19
C GLU A 638 -6.39 17.39 32.52
N ASP A 639 -5.68 16.26 32.66
CA ASP A 639 -4.92 15.89 33.85
C ASP A 639 -3.79 16.89 34.17
N HIS A 640 -3.24 17.51 33.12
CA HIS A 640 -2.19 18.52 33.22
C HIS A 640 -2.70 19.97 33.14
N CYS A 641 -4.03 20.19 33.16
CA CYS A 641 -4.66 21.51 33.01
C CYS A 641 -4.17 22.28 31.76
N ALA A 642 -3.93 21.53 30.69
CA ALA A 642 -3.30 22.01 29.48
C ALA A 642 -4.29 22.04 28.31
N GLU A 643 -4.11 23.00 27.40
CA GLU A 643 -4.93 23.16 26.20
C GLU A 643 -4.02 23.52 25.02
N LEU A 644 -4.40 23.08 23.82
CA LEU A 644 -3.71 23.42 22.57
C LEU A 644 -4.41 24.60 21.87
N LYS A 645 -3.65 25.64 21.54
CA LYS A 645 -4.08 26.74 20.65
C LYS A 645 -3.25 26.75 19.38
N GLY A 646 -3.73 26.02 18.38
CA GLY A 646 -2.90 25.59 17.25
C GLY A 646 -1.72 24.75 17.78
N HIS A 647 -0.51 24.98 17.26
CA HIS A 647 0.71 24.30 17.72
C HIS A 647 1.38 24.99 18.90
N ARG A 648 0.60 25.36 19.92
CA ARG A 648 1.13 25.96 21.16
C ARG A 648 0.38 25.43 22.36
N MET A 649 1.14 24.98 23.36
CA MET A 649 0.63 24.62 24.67
C MET A 649 0.32 25.87 25.50
N VAL A 650 -0.87 25.92 26.07
CA VAL A 650 -1.31 26.94 27.03
C VAL A 650 -2.00 26.29 28.22
N TRP A 651 -2.11 27.02 29.33
CA TRP A 651 -2.96 26.61 30.45
C TRP A 651 -4.42 26.76 30.06
N GLN A 652 -5.24 25.78 30.41
CA GLN A 652 -6.69 25.86 30.24
C GLN A 652 -7.23 27.06 31.03
N LYS A 653 -8.10 27.88 30.41
CA LYS A 653 -8.56 29.14 30.99
C LYS A 653 -9.33 28.95 32.30
N ASP A 654 -10.12 27.89 32.40
CA ASP A 654 -11.04 27.64 33.50
C ASP A 654 -10.51 26.56 34.47
N ALA A 655 -9.22 26.24 34.42
CA ALA A 655 -8.62 25.27 35.32
C ALA A 655 -8.50 25.82 36.75
N ASP A 656 -8.78 24.96 37.74
CA ASP A 656 -8.63 25.27 39.16
C ASP A 656 -7.19 25.76 39.46
N PRO A 657 -7.02 27.00 39.99
CA PRO A 657 -5.71 27.56 40.32
C PRO A 657 -4.86 26.67 41.25
N TYR A 658 -5.48 25.91 42.15
CA TYR A 658 -4.78 24.98 43.03
C TYR A 658 -4.21 23.80 42.25
N ARG A 659 -5.02 23.20 41.36
CA ARG A 659 -4.60 22.11 40.47
C ARG A 659 -3.47 22.54 39.54
N VAL A 660 -3.56 23.73 38.95
CA VAL A 660 -2.48 24.32 38.12
C VAL A 660 -1.20 24.48 38.92
N LYS A 661 -1.26 24.95 40.17
CA LYS A 661 -0.09 25.10 41.04
C LYS A 661 0.58 23.76 41.34
N LEU A 662 -0.21 22.71 41.58
CA LEU A 662 0.28 21.36 41.82
C LEU A 662 1.00 20.81 40.58
N VAL A 663 0.37 20.89 39.40
CA VAL A 663 0.96 20.43 38.12
C VAL A 663 2.26 21.20 37.82
N ARG A 664 2.28 22.53 38.02
CA ARG A 664 3.52 23.34 37.86
C ARG A 664 4.64 22.89 38.79
N SER A 665 4.31 22.54 40.03
CA SER A 665 5.30 22.02 40.99
C SER A 665 5.90 20.70 40.50
N THR A 666 5.06 19.78 40.01
CA THR A 666 5.49 18.50 39.44
C THR A 666 6.39 18.69 38.23
N ILE A 667 6.01 19.58 37.31
CA ILE A 667 6.82 19.92 36.12
C ILE A 667 8.18 20.49 36.54
N ARG A 668 8.22 21.44 37.47
CA ARG A 668 9.48 22.04 37.96
C ARG A 668 10.40 21.01 38.62
N ALA A 669 9.86 20.15 39.47
CA ALA A 669 10.63 19.09 40.12
C ALA A 669 11.30 18.17 39.08
N LYS A 670 10.58 17.82 38.01
CA LYS A 670 11.10 17.00 36.90
C LYS A 670 12.15 17.71 36.06
N GLN A 671 11.95 18.99 35.75
CA GLN A 671 12.94 19.78 35.00
C GLN A 671 14.26 19.94 35.77
N VAL A 672 14.20 20.04 37.10
CA VAL A 672 15.39 20.06 37.97
C VAL A 672 16.08 18.69 37.99
N GLY A 673 15.33 17.58 38.03
CA GLY A 673 15.88 16.23 37.95
C GLY A 673 16.61 15.94 36.63
N ARG A 674 16.02 16.30 35.48
CA ARG A 674 16.65 16.12 34.15
C ARG A 674 17.97 16.87 33.98
N LYS A 675 18.09 18.07 34.56
CA LYS A 675 19.33 18.87 34.53
C LYS A 675 20.43 18.33 35.45
N GLY A 676 20.14 17.36 36.32
CA GLY A 676 21.14 16.69 37.16
C GLY A 676 21.66 15.37 36.58
N GLU A 677 21.07 14.86 35.50
CA GLU A 677 21.43 13.61 34.83
C GLU A 677 22.11 13.80 33.45
N GLU A 678 22.03 15.00 32.86
CA GLU A 678 22.86 15.47 31.73
C GLU A 678 24.16 16.09 32.24
#